data_AF-A0A849QYE8-F1
#
_entry.id   AF-A0A849QYE8-F1
#
_cell.length_a   1.000
_cell.length_b   1.000
_cell.length_c   1.000
_cell.angle_alpha   90.00
_cell.angle_beta   90.00
_cell.angle_gamma   90.00
#
_symmetry.space_group_name_H-M   'P 1'
#
loop_
_entity.id
_entity.type
_entity.pdbx_description
1 polymer ?
#
loop_
_entity_poly.entity_id
_entity_poly.type
_entity_poly.pdbx_seq_one_letter_code
_entity_poly.pdbx_strand_id
1 'polypeptide(L)'
;SVNTTKTGADSKEYTNITVIVNSTTINEIYNNKTQNFTVILSDDTIPSVNNISFNYNITNLEGLLIVYANITDEETYIINATANITGPQNSFLKTITRSERTSDIESIWDIVLNSTNLNMTGTYYVNISAYDLGDNLDSSSILYTFNITDEYHFVPIEYSTYNRGETVTITLLDINNNAVNNANWTVNLTKTGENKTVERDGRIYNDDYSYYVATNDTDGNYTLSIINATKNGNYINNTDIEFNVSKNLKIVFNNTFKDEYFQDSYLSTIKAWLYNVRNELLVLDNVYVYYNGENYSMIYNLPGGPYRLNDLQAPSIASSIIPLKINVTDDNNNTGEVIKYIKTMDSLTNNPGGGGGSSISSTSPPYAPQYIIENKTLVANFNYTINNIEREIEQGFSDTLIGTIANTGDLPLTVHTYVSESPINISLNDNFTLDINADESFPINIYTNLSIIPKKYEIDLFIYNEIYELNKKRTLIISVKPNPIIDVLNKLNRTDYGALTMHIDSLQSAGIDVISLKQKAMQINLHITAGMTAIKNDNREMLEKSVTDATILLNSAQKEVMALNTLKFIYENRWTLTSMAVITLFLLYFIIYFVHPYIKIINRITKLRLSEKLIIDTRKATEKKYFMRQLNEMTFNKIMAQEEDKLLKIKSELAKLTKEEYFLKRLKFKDLRNLESAKKKEQERIKKEKKLKKNAKKKMSDIIVEHDMNKKKTIREYLGVKKKHKEFVFDEGIKKEKLNNQNFLSKKLQKIKTLFLKKESVMNSSNIISNKNILDSDNNISGNIKTNSRNHIADNILSQKQNKIESSINEKSSNCDNQTQDCVNNNIDNNIRNELGEIKKIIKGINKNN
;
A
#
# COMPACT_ATOMS: atom_id res chain seq x y z
N SER A 1 -15.15 -47.23 -3.41
CA SER A 1 -16.62 -47.40 -3.32
C SER A 1 -17.04 -47.05 -1.90
N VAL A 2 -18.14 -46.31 -1.73
CA VAL A 2 -18.73 -46.06 -0.40
C VAL A 2 -19.90 -47.01 -0.24
N ASN A 3 -19.78 -48.00 0.64
CA ASN A 3 -20.89 -48.88 1.01
C ASN A 3 -21.47 -48.36 2.33
N THR A 4 -22.73 -47.93 2.32
CA THR A 4 -23.47 -47.56 3.52
C THR A 4 -24.42 -48.71 3.89
N THR A 5 -24.35 -49.20 5.12
CA THR A 5 -25.27 -50.21 5.67
C THR A 5 -26.05 -49.60 6.83
N LYS A 6 -27.39 -49.52 6.69
CA LYS A 6 -28.30 -49.09 7.76
C LYS A 6 -28.58 -50.29 8.68
N THR A 7 -28.23 -50.20 9.96
CA THR A 7 -28.51 -51.25 10.95
C THR A 7 -29.39 -50.72 12.07
N GLY A 8 -30.60 -51.27 12.19
CA GLY A 8 -31.51 -51.12 13.35
C GLY A 8 -32.39 -49.86 13.33
N ALA A 9 -33.70 -50.05 13.47
CA ALA A 9 -34.67 -49.01 13.77
C ALA A 9 -35.20 -49.29 15.18
N ASP A 10 -34.61 -48.66 16.19
CA ASP A 10 -35.23 -48.50 17.50
C ASP A 10 -35.73 -47.07 17.63
N SER A 11 -36.83 -46.90 18.37
CA SER A 11 -37.77 -45.77 18.37
C SER A 11 -37.25 -44.45 18.97
N LYS A 12 -35.94 -44.19 18.87
CA LYS A 12 -35.29 -42.88 18.90
C LYS A 12 -34.17 -42.98 17.84
N GLU A 13 -34.49 -42.56 16.62
CA GLU A 13 -33.82 -42.99 15.40
C GLU A 13 -32.40 -42.42 15.25
N TYR A 14 -31.42 -43.06 15.89
CA TYR A 14 -30.01 -42.88 15.56
C TYR A 14 -29.61 -43.87 14.45
N THR A 15 -29.33 -43.37 13.24
CA THR A 15 -28.77 -44.21 12.17
C THR A 15 -27.25 -44.10 12.17
N ASN A 16 -26.55 -45.17 12.56
CA ASN A 16 -25.09 -45.26 12.40
C ASN A 16 -24.75 -45.47 10.92
N ILE A 17 -24.11 -44.49 10.30
CA ILE A 17 -23.55 -44.64 8.96
C ILE A 17 -22.08 -45.04 9.10
N THR A 18 -21.70 -46.19 8.52
CA THR A 18 -20.30 -46.59 8.39
C THR A 18 -19.81 -46.23 6.99
N VAL A 19 -18.80 -45.35 6.89
CA VAL A 19 -18.16 -45.02 5.61
C VAL A 19 -16.84 -45.77 5.53
N ILE A 20 -16.77 -46.77 4.64
CA ILE A 20 -15.53 -47.50 4.35
C ILE A 20 -14.90 -46.89 3.10
N VAL A 21 -13.72 -46.28 3.24
CA VAL A 21 -12.97 -45.70 2.11
C VAL A 21 -11.90 -46.69 1.67
N ASN A 22 -12.19 -47.46 0.62
CA ASN A 22 -11.19 -48.30 -0.03
C ASN A 22 -10.42 -47.49 -1.07
N SER A 23 -9.14 -47.19 -0.78
CA SER A 23 -8.20 -46.62 -1.76
C SER A 23 -7.46 -47.74 -2.48
N THR A 24 -7.58 -47.81 -3.80
CA THR A 24 -6.87 -48.81 -4.62
C THR A 24 -5.53 -48.30 -5.18
N THR A 25 -5.15 -47.05 -4.89
CA THR A 25 -4.00 -46.38 -5.52
C THR A 25 -2.83 -46.11 -4.56
N ILE A 26 -2.99 -46.31 -3.25
CA ILE A 26 -1.91 -46.09 -2.26
C ILE A 26 -1.95 -47.25 -1.25
N ASN A 27 -1.10 -48.25 -1.45
CA ASN A 27 -1.28 -49.57 -0.85
C ASN A 27 -0.75 -49.74 0.59
N GLU A 28 -0.18 -48.72 1.25
CA GLU A 28 0.63 -49.01 2.46
C GLU A 28 0.49 -48.05 3.67
N ILE A 29 -0.40 -47.04 3.69
CA ILE A 29 -0.33 -46.01 4.77
C ILE A 29 -1.62 -45.80 5.60
N TYR A 30 -2.80 -46.29 5.20
CA TYR A 30 -4.02 -46.04 5.98
C TYR A 30 -4.81 -47.31 6.26
N ASN A 31 -4.78 -47.76 7.52
CA ASN A 31 -5.75 -48.72 8.05
C ASN A 31 -7.17 -48.18 7.86
N ASN A 32 -8.12 -49.05 7.49
CA ASN A 32 -9.53 -48.71 7.37
C ASN A 32 -10.03 -48.00 8.64
N LYS A 33 -10.29 -46.70 8.55
CA LYS A 33 -10.83 -45.92 9.67
C LYS A 33 -12.35 -45.99 9.59
N THR A 34 -12.96 -46.59 10.61
CA THR A 34 -14.42 -46.57 10.77
C THR A 34 -14.79 -45.29 11.52
N GLN A 35 -15.54 -44.42 10.88
CA GLN A 35 -16.14 -43.25 11.52
C GLN A 35 -17.64 -43.53 11.62
N ASN A 36 -18.19 -43.49 12.83
CA ASN A 36 -19.63 -43.58 13.06
C ASN A 36 -20.21 -42.17 12.94
N PHE A 37 -21.23 -42.01 12.11
CA PHE A 37 -22.02 -40.79 12.04
C PHE A 37 -23.38 -41.03 12.66
N THR A 38 -23.83 -40.12 13.51
CA THR A 38 -25.19 -40.09 14.04
C THR A 38 -26.03 -39.19 13.15
N VAL A 39 -27.10 -39.73 12.56
CA VAL A 39 -28.09 -38.93 11.83
C VAL A 39 -29.19 -38.53 12.80
N ILE A 40 -29.37 -37.23 13.01
CA ILE A 40 -30.49 -36.64 13.74
C ILE A 40 -31.57 -36.31 12.70
N LEU A 41 -32.79 -36.84 12.86
CA LEU A 41 -33.87 -36.71 11.86
C LEU A 41 -34.70 -35.43 12.00
N SER A 42 -34.74 -34.88 13.21
CA SER A 42 -35.32 -33.58 13.52
C SER A 42 -34.55 -33.01 14.70
N ASP A 43 -34.29 -31.72 14.64
CA ASP A 43 -33.77 -30.96 15.77
C ASP A 43 -34.92 -30.12 16.31
N ASP A 44 -35.37 -30.43 17.53
CA ASP A 44 -36.40 -29.68 18.23
C ASP A 44 -35.78 -28.83 19.37
N THR A 45 -34.44 -28.83 19.51
CA THR A 45 -33.75 -28.09 20.56
C THR A 45 -33.54 -26.65 20.14
N ILE A 46 -33.99 -25.71 20.96
CA ILE A 46 -33.84 -24.28 20.67
C ILE A 46 -32.39 -23.89 21.02
N PRO A 47 -31.65 -23.20 20.13
CA PRO A 47 -30.30 -22.75 20.45
C PRO A 47 -30.32 -21.77 21.62
N SER A 48 -29.19 -21.55 22.30
CA SER A 48 -29.10 -20.63 23.43
C SER A 48 -28.15 -19.48 23.12
N VAL A 49 -28.64 -18.24 23.21
CA VAL A 49 -27.85 -17.02 23.01
C VAL A 49 -27.48 -16.37 24.36
N ASN A 50 -26.21 -16.51 24.76
CA ASN A 50 -25.68 -16.06 26.05
C ASN A 50 -24.45 -15.13 25.90
N ASN A 51 -24.04 -14.49 27.00
CA ASN A 51 -22.77 -13.77 27.15
C ASN A 51 -22.44 -12.79 26.01
N ILE A 52 -23.38 -11.91 25.68
CA ILE A 52 -23.14 -10.88 24.67
C ILE A 52 -22.21 -9.81 25.24
N SER A 53 -21.16 -9.49 24.50
CA SER A 53 -20.20 -8.44 24.83
C SER A 53 -19.78 -7.68 23.57
N PHE A 54 -19.16 -6.52 23.77
CA PHE A 54 -18.69 -5.66 22.69
C PHE A 54 -17.18 -5.50 22.80
N ASN A 55 -16.49 -5.29 21.67
CA ASN A 55 -15.08 -4.85 21.70
C ASN A 55 -14.95 -3.48 22.38
N TYR A 56 -15.95 -2.60 22.20
CA TYR A 56 -16.05 -1.30 22.84
C TYR A 56 -17.51 -1.00 23.23
N ASN A 57 -17.76 -0.36 24.36
CA ASN A 57 -19.11 0.07 24.74
C ASN A 57 -19.49 1.44 24.13
N ILE A 58 -18.51 2.16 23.58
CA ILE A 58 -18.66 3.44 22.91
C ILE A 58 -17.79 3.40 21.64
N THR A 59 -18.26 3.96 20.52
CA THR A 59 -17.46 4.09 19.30
C THR A 59 -17.76 5.41 18.59
N ASN A 60 -16.89 5.81 17.68
CA ASN A 60 -17.13 6.95 16.79
C ASN A 60 -18.12 6.61 15.66
N LEU A 61 -18.68 7.65 15.03
CA LEU A 61 -19.40 7.52 13.76
C LEU A 61 -18.50 6.83 12.73
N GLU A 62 -19.10 5.94 11.96
CA GLU A 62 -18.39 5.12 10.98
C GLU A 62 -17.27 4.20 11.54
N GLY A 63 -17.18 4.05 12.86
CA GLY A 63 -16.24 3.15 13.53
C GLY A 63 -16.53 1.66 13.29
N LEU A 64 -15.61 0.81 13.72
CA LEU A 64 -15.75 -0.64 13.68
C LEU A 64 -16.16 -1.15 15.07
N LEU A 65 -17.38 -1.68 15.20
CA LEU A 65 -17.84 -2.33 16.41
C LEU A 65 -17.96 -3.84 16.16
N ILE A 66 -17.46 -4.66 17.08
CA ILE A 66 -17.61 -6.11 17.02
C ILE A 66 -18.45 -6.53 18.22
N VAL A 67 -19.55 -7.23 17.94
CA VAL A 67 -20.41 -7.84 18.95
C VAL A 67 -20.02 -9.31 19.05
N TYR A 68 -19.64 -9.75 20.23
CA TYR A 68 -19.36 -11.15 20.55
C TYR A 68 -20.59 -11.75 21.23
N ALA A 69 -20.98 -12.95 20.82
CA ALA A 69 -22.05 -13.70 21.46
C ALA A 69 -21.66 -15.15 21.65
N ASN A 70 -21.96 -15.71 22.81
CA ASN A 70 -21.83 -17.15 23.05
C ASN A 70 -23.13 -17.84 22.65
N ILE A 71 -23.13 -18.51 21.50
CA ILE A 71 -24.30 -19.19 20.93
C ILE A 71 -24.02 -20.69 20.92
N THR A 72 -24.74 -21.41 21.78
CA THR A 72 -24.61 -22.85 21.97
C THR A 72 -25.86 -23.56 21.48
N ASP A 73 -25.69 -24.77 20.98
CA ASP A 73 -26.78 -25.71 20.68
C ASP A 73 -26.29 -27.08 21.17
N GLU A 74 -27.12 -27.78 21.95
CA GLU A 74 -26.75 -29.02 22.62
C GLU A 74 -26.78 -30.22 21.67
N GLU A 75 -27.57 -30.17 20.59
CA GLU A 75 -27.79 -31.31 19.70
C GLU A 75 -27.31 -31.06 18.28
N THR A 76 -27.38 -29.82 17.76
CA THR A 76 -26.92 -29.54 16.40
C THR A 76 -25.99 -28.32 16.27
N TYR A 77 -25.83 -27.86 15.02
CA TYR A 77 -24.96 -26.75 14.68
C TYR A 77 -25.78 -25.53 14.34
N ILE A 78 -25.34 -24.39 14.87
CA ILE A 78 -25.90 -23.10 14.53
C ILE A 78 -25.65 -22.80 13.03
N ILE A 79 -26.73 -22.65 12.25
CA ILE A 79 -26.67 -22.25 10.84
C ILE A 79 -26.27 -20.79 10.71
N ASN A 80 -26.88 -19.93 11.53
CA ASN A 80 -26.77 -18.49 11.36
C ASN A 80 -27.06 -17.74 12.66
N ALA A 81 -26.27 -16.70 12.93
CA ALA A 81 -26.54 -15.71 13.95
C ALA A 81 -26.72 -14.34 13.31
N THR A 82 -27.69 -13.59 13.82
CA THR A 82 -28.06 -12.27 13.30
C THR A 82 -28.11 -11.25 14.42
N ALA A 83 -27.53 -10.07 14.19
CA ALA A 83 -27.74 -8.93 15.07
C ALA A 83 -28.81 -8.02 14.48
N ASN A 84 -29.89 -7.82 15.23
CA ASN A 84 -30.92 -6.84 14.96
C ASN A 84 -30.57 -5.56 15.74
N ILE A 85 -30.28 -4.50 14.99
CA ILE A 85 -29.76 -3.25 15.56
C ILE A 85 -30.83 -2.18 15.42
N THR A 86 -31.19 -1.57 16.54
CA THR A 86 -32.09 -0.42 16.56
C THR A 86 -31.27 0.80 16.92
N GLY A 87 -31.16 1.75 15.99
CA GLY A 87 -30.46 3.00 16.21
C GLY A 87 -31.28 3.98 17.06
N PRO A 88 -30.69 5.14 17.37
CA PRO A 88 -31.37 6.26 17.99
C PRO A 88 -32.68 6.59 17.26
N GLN A 89 -33.70 6.99 18.02
CA GLN A 89 -35.04 7.32 17.51
C GLN A 89 -35.78 6.14 16.83
N ASN A 90 -35.47 4.90 17.20
CA ASN A 90 -36.08 3.69 16.62
C ASN A 90 -35.87 3.55 15.11
N SER A 91 -34.79 4.13 14.58
CA SER A 91 -34.37 3.88 13.20
C SER A 91 -33.89 2.43 13.09
N PHE A 92 -34.70 1.58 12.45
CA PHE A 92 -34.34 0.17 12.30
C PHE A 92 -33.19 0.04 11.31
N LEU A 93 -32.07 -0.50 11.78
CA LEU A 93 -30.88 -0.74 10.99
C LEU A 93 -30.78 -2.25 10.71
N LYS A 94 -30.94 -2.55 9.43
CA LYS A 94 -30.64 -3.80 8.72
C LYS A 94 -30.07 -4.96 9.58
N THR A 95 -30.77 -6.10 9.56
CA THR A 95 -30.27 -7.40 10.03
C THR A 95 -28.96 -7.76 9.32
N ILE A 96 -27.88 -7.93 10.07
CA ILE A 96 -26.60 -8.42 9.53
C ILE A 96 -26.60 -9.94 9.63
N THR A 97 -26.37 -10.60 8.50
CA THR A 97 -26.47 -12.06 8.33
C THR A 97 -25.11 -12.61 7.93
N ARG A 98 -24.17 -12.67 8.87
CA ARG A 98 -23.06 -13.62 8.85
C ARG A 98 -22.10 -13.34 9.99
N SER A 99 -21.80 -14.41 10.70
CA SER A 99 -20.69 -14.52 11.64
C SER A 99 -19.84 -15.70 11.18
N GLU A 100 -18.54 -15.63 11.39
CA GLU A 100 -17.62 -16.76 11.22
C GLU A 100 -17.30 -17.29 12.61
N ARG A 101 -17.23 -18.61 12.79
CA ARG A 101 -16.82 -19.22 14.05
C ARG A 101 -15.33 -18.90 14.26
N THR A 102 -15.02 -18.02 15.22
CA THR A 102 -13.69 -17.39 15.33
C THR A 102 -12.68 -18.19 16.12
N SER A 103 -13.08 -19.28 16.80
CA SER A 103 -12.13 -20.15 17.50
C SER A 103 -12.59 -21.60 17.62
N ASP A 104 -11.61 -22.48 17.84
CA ASP A 104 -11.81 -23.89 18.25
C ASP A 104 -12.45 -24.01 19.64
N ILE A 105 -12.58 -22.90 20.38
CA ILE A 105 -13.38 -22.82 21.60
C ILE A 105 -14.82 -22.64 21.15
N GLU A 106 -15.55 -23.75 21.19
CA GLU A 106 -16.88 -23.91 20.62
C GLU A 106 -17.83 -22.83 21.17
N SER A 107 -18.56 -22.15 20.28
CA SER A 107 -19.71 -21.27 20.56
C SER A 107 -19.53 -19.74 20.57
N ILE A 108 -18.34 -19.16 20.36
CA ILE A 108 -18.23 -17.69 20.21
C ILE A 108 -18.44 -17.26 18.75
N TRP A 109 -19.36 -16.32 18.54
CA TRP A 109 -19.68 -15.71 17.26
C TRP A 109 -19.42 -14.21 17.26
N ASP A 110 -18.76 -13.73 16.20
CA ASP A 110 -18.40 -12.31 16.05
C ASP A 110 -19.27 -11.68 14.95
N ILE A 111 -19.97 -10.60 15.29
CA ILE A 111 -20.82 -9.84 14.38
C ILE A 111 -20.23 -8.43 14.20
N VAL A 112 -19.72 -8.16 13.01
CA VAL A 112 -19.04 -6.90 12.69
C VAL A 112 -20.04 -5.85 12.22
N LEU A 113 -20.14 -4.75 12.95
CA LEU A 113 -20.90 -3.55 12.58
C LEU A 113 -19.93 -2.53 11.98
N ASN A 114 -20.28 -1.98 10.81
CA ASN A 114 -19.45 -1.05 10.06
C ASN A 114 -20.16 0.29 9.82
N SER A 115 -19.49 1.16 9.05
CA SER A 115 -19.96 2.52 8.77
C SER A 115 -21.34 2.63 8.12
N THR A 116 -21.81 1.61 7.41
CA THR A 116 -23.17 1.64 6.83
C THR A 116 -24.26 1.43 7.88
N ASN A 117 -23.90 0.93 9.06
CA ASN A 117 -24.80 0.61 10.16
C ASN A 117 -24.74 1.63 11.29
N LEU A 118 -23.68 2.45 11.36
CA LEU A 118 -23.33 3.29 12.50
C LEU A 118 -23.25 4.76 12.09
N ASN A 119 -24.38 5.32 11.63
CA ASN A 119 -24.44 6.60 10.92
C ASN A 119 -25.07 7.77 11.71
N MET A 120 -25.48 7.54 12.96
CA MET A 120 -26.07 8.55 13.84
C MET A 120 -25.48 8.45 15.25
N THR A 121 -25.35 9.57 15.95
CA THR A 121 -24.91 9.59 17.35
C THR A 121 -26.06 9.23 18.29
N GLY A 122 -25.72 8.61 19.43
CA GLY A 122 -26.67 8.20 20.46
C GLY A 122 -26.54 6.73 20.84
N THR A 123 -27.50 6.24 21.63
CA THR A 123 -27.54 4.85 22.11
C THR A 123 -28.18 3.93 21.08
N TYR A 124 -27.48 2.84 20.77
CA TYR A 124 -27.93 1.76 19.91
C TYR A 124 -28.27 0.55 20.76
N TYR A 125 -29.25 -0.20 20.28
CA TYR A 125 -29.73 -1.41 20.91
C TYR A 125 -29.48 -2.61 20.01
N VAL A 126 -28.91 -3.67 20.56
CA VAL A 126 -28.61 -4.91 19.86
C VAL A 126 -29.42 -6.04 20.48
N ASN A 127 -30.14 -6.77 19.63
CA ASN A 127 -30.75 -8.05 19.94
C ASN A 127 -30.15 -9.10 19.00
N ILE A 128 -29.59 -10.18 19.55
CA ILE A 128 -28.99 -11.24 18.76
C ILE A 128 -29.96 -12.41 18.67
N SER A 129 -30.18 -12.89 17.45
CA SER A 129 -31.03 -14.03 17.17
C SER A 129 -30.23 -15.11 16.46
N ALA A 130 -30.38 -16.38 16.87
CA ALA A 130 -29.67 -17.52 16.31
C ALA A 130 -30.65 -18.56 15.76
N TYR A 131 -30.27 -19.17 14.64
CA TYR A 131 -30.96 -20.28 13.99
C TYR A 131 -30.04 -21.49 13.94
N ASP A 132 -30.54 -22.64 14.35
CA ASP A 132 -29.88 -23.94 14.25
C ASP A 132 -30.23 -24.66 12.92
N LEU A 133 -29.92 -25.95 12.83
CA LEU A 133 -30.24 -26.79 11.68
C LEU A 133 -31.73 -27.11 11.52
N GLY A 134 -32.47 -27.14 12.63
CA GLY A 134 -33.91 -27.40 12.70
C GLY A 134 -34.79 -26.21 12.33
N ASP A 135 -34.19 -25.05 11.99
CA ASP A 135 -34.86 -23.76 11.90
C ASP A 135 -35.49 -23.31 13.25
N ASN A 136 -35.00 -23.81 14.39
CA ASN A 136 -35.40 -23.30 15.70
C ASN A 136 -34.70 -21.95 15.94
N LEU A 137 -35.45 -21.02 16.53
CA LEU A 137 -35.01 -19.64 16.74
C LEU A 137 -34.96 -19.32 18.22
N ASP A 138 -33.81 -18.83 18.67
CA ASP A 138 -33.68 -18.13 19.96
C ASP A 138 -33.22 -16.69 19.76
N SER A 139 -33.52 -15.84 20.74
CA SER A 139 -33.04 -14.47 20.76
C SER A 139 -32.63 -14.07 22.16
N SER A 140 -31.60 -13.23 22.26
CA SER A 140 -31.14 -12.69 23.52
C SER A 140 -32.30 -12.03 24.28
N SER A 141 -32.50 -12.47 25.52
CA SER A 141 -33.58 -11.99 26.39
C SER A 141 -33.37 -10.56 26.88
N ILE A 142 -32.12 -10.10 26.87
CA ILE A 142 -31.70 -8.76 27.30
C ILE A 142 -31.33 -7.94 26.05
N LEU A 143 -31.83 -6.71 26.01
CA LEU A 143 -31.46 -5.74 24.99
C LEU A 143 -30.12 -5.11 25.39
N TYR A 144 -29.07 -5.37 24.62
CA TYR A 144 -27.73 -4.84 24.92
C TYR A 144 -27.55 -3.46 24.27
N THR A 145 -26.81 -2.58 24.93
CA THR A 145 -26.63 -1.20 24.47
C THR A 145 -25.18 -0.82 24.30
N PHE A 146 -24.89 -0.04 23.25
CA PHE A 146 -23.63 0.67 23.07
C PHE A 146 -23.92 2.10 22.59
N ASN A 147 -22.97 3.01 22.78
CA ASN A 147 -23.13 4.40 22.36
C ASN A 147 -22.27 4.73 21.15
N ILE A 148 -22.78 5.61 20.30
CA ILE A 148 -22.01 6.24 19.22
C ILE A 148 -21.88 7.72 19.50
N THR A 149 -20.65 8.21 19.47
CA THR A 149 -20.32 9.63 19.57
C THR A 149 -19.71 10.12 18.26
N ASP A 150 -19.76 11.43 18.01
CA ASP A 150 -19.02 12.11 16.96
C ASP A 150 -17.77 12.81 17.49
N GLU A 151 -17.44 12.62 18.77
CA GLU A 151 -16.36 13.32 19.45
C GLU A 151 -15.00 12.65 19.22
N TYR A 152 -14.00 13.46 18.88
CA TYR A 152 -12.59 13.12 18.99
C TYR A 152 -11.94 13.78 20.21
N HIS A 153 -10.75 13.32 20.57
CA HIS A 153 -9.90 13.98 21.58
C HIS A 153 -8.44 14.03 21.14
N PHE A 154 -7.63 14.84 21.82
CA PHE A 154 -6.20 14.95 21.54
C PHE A 154 -5.37 14.19 22.57
N VAL A 155 -4.21 13.70 22.14
CA VAL A 155 -3.12 13.37 23.07
C VAL A 155 -2.60 14.69 23.64
N PRO A 156 -2.45 14.82 24.97
CA PRO A 156 -1.76 15.96 25.56
C PRO A 156 -0.37 16.11 24.92
N ILE A 157 0.02 17.33 24.58
CA ILE A 157 1.38 17.56 24.08
C ILE A 157 2.41 17.08 25.10
N GLU A 158 3.51 16.54 24.58
CA GLU A 158 4.53 15.88 25.40
C GLU A 158 5.20 16.84 26.39
N TYR A 159 5.37 18.10 25.99
CA TYR A 159 6.09 19.10 26.77
C TYR A 159 5.31 20.41 26.86
N SER A 160 5.47 21.12 27.99
CA SER A 160 4.91 22.46 28.16
C SER A 160 5.84 23.57 27.64
N THR A 161 7.07 23.27 27.24
CA THR A 161 8.05 24.26 26.77
C THR A 161 8.95 23.68 25.70
N TYR A 162 9.14 24.42 24.62
CA TYR A 162 9.93 24.06 23.45
C TYR A 162 10.97 25.13 23.13
N ASN A 163 12.14 24.69 22.67
CA ASN A 163 13.13 25.56 22.05
C ASN A 163 12.80 25.80 20.56
N ARG A 164 13.39 26.84 19.97
CA ARG A 164 13.26 27.08 18.52
C ARG A 164 13.89 25.92 17.76
N GLY A 165 13.29 25.57 16.63
CA GLY A 165 13.69 24.43 15.81
C GLY A 165 13.11 23.08 16.23
N GLU A 166 12.42 23.04 17.37
CA GLU A 166 11.69 21.84 17.79
C GLU A 166 10.28 21.81 17.17
N THR A 167 9.67 20.62 17.18
CA THR A 167 8.32 20.41 16.64
C THR A 167 7.37 20.04 17.76
N VAL A 168 6.26 20.75 17.83
CA VAL A 168 5.11 20.41 18.67
C VAL A 168 4.20 19.51 17.86
N THR A 169 4.02 18.26 18.29
CA THR A 169 3.18 17.27 17.62
C THR A 169 1.87 17.10 18.38
N ILE A 170 0.76 17.15 17.66
CA ILE A 170 -0.58 16.92 18.19
C ILE A 170 -1.20 15.74 17.44
N THR A 171 -1.53 14.70 18.19
CA THR A 171 -2.18 13.49 17.66
C THR A 171 -3.67 13.55 17.97
N LEU A 172 -4.50 13.32 16.95
CA LEU A 172 -5.95 13.17 17.08
C LEU A 172 -6.29 11.71 17.33
N LEU A 173 -7.07 11.46 18.39
CA LEU A 173 -7.54 10.14 18.77
C LEU A 173 -9.07 10.04 18.63
N ASP A 174 -9.51 8.84 18.26
CA ASP A 174 -10.89 8.40 18.38
C ASP A 174 -11.22 8.11 19.86
N ILE A 175 -12.50 7.94 20.19
CA ILE A 175 -12.98 7.66 21.55
C ILE A 175 -12.40 6.36 22.15
N ASN A 176 -11.86 5.49 21.29
CA ASN A 176 -11.22 4.22 21.65
C ASN A 176 -9.69 4.34 21.76
N ASN A 177 -9.15 5.57 21.71
CA ASN A 177 -7.73 5.91 21.73
C ASN A 177 -6.91 5.42 20.53
N ASN A 178 -7.55 5.20 19.38
CA ASN A 178 -6.84 4.94 18.12
C ASN A 178 -6.55 6.25 17.39
N ALA A 179 -5.39 6.34 16.74
CA ALA A 179 -5.03 7.49 15.94
C ALA A 179 -5.98 7.68 14.74
N VAL A 180 -6.34 8.94 14.45
CA VAL A 180 -7.27 9.29 13.37
C VAL A 180 -6.51 9.77 12.13
N ASN A 181 -6.27 8.84 11.21
CA ASN A 181 -5.48 9.11 10.00
C ASN A 181 -6.24 10.02 9.03
N ASN A 182 -5.56 10.94 8.34
CA ASN A 182 -6.13 11.81 7.29
C ASN A 182 -7.33 12.67 7.77
N ALA A 183 -7.31 13.17 9.01
CA ALA A 183 -8.29 14.17 9.44
C ALA A 183 -8.07 15.51 8.72
N ASN A 184 -9.16 16.26 8.52
CA ASN A 184 -9.10 17.63 8.03
C ASN A 184 -8.95 18.58 9.21
N TRP A 185 -7.82 19.28 9.27
CA TRP A 185 -7.46 20.17 10.38
C TRP A 185 -7.67 21.65 10.01
N THR A 186 -8.09 22.44 10.99
CA THR A 186 -8.11 23.91 10.94
C THR A 186 -7.54 24.40 12.26
N VAL A 187 -6.31 24.91 12.22
CA VAL A 187 -5.53 25.29 13.41
C VAL A 187 -5.11 26.74 13.30
N ASN A 188 -5.34 27.51 14.35
CA ASN A 188 -4.86 28.87 14.51
C ASN A 188 -3.78 28.93 15.59
N LEU A 189 -2.65 29.54 15.27
CA LEU A 189 -1.64 29.85 16.27
C LEU A 189 -1.78 31.30 16.71
N THR A 190 -1.88 31.51 18.03
CA THR A 190 -1.90 32.84 18.64
C THR A 190 -0.84 32.91 19.73
N LYS A 191 -0.02 33.95 19.71
CA LYS A 191 0.86 34.23 20.86
C LYS A 191 0.03 34.88 21.97
N THR A 192 0.16 34.43 23.21
CA THR A 192 -0.61 34.96 24.34
C THR A 192 -0.42 36.47 24.45
N GLY A 193 -1.53 37.22 24.38
CA GLY A 193 -1.52 38.69 24.45
C GLY A 193 -1.40 39.41 23.10
N GLU A 194 -1.27 38.70 21.98
CA GLU A 194 -1.30 39.27 20.64
C GLU A 194 -2.63 38.94 19.92
N ASN A 195 -3.29 39.96 19.35
CA ASN A 195 -4.53 39.76 18.57
C ASN A 195 -4.30 39.28 17.14
N LYS A 196 -3.06 38.94 16.76
CA LYS A 196 -2.72 38.48 15.42
C LYS A 196 -2.67 36.96 15.41
N THR A 197 -3.69 36.35 14.82
CA THR A 197 -3.62 34.98 14.33
C THR A 197 -2.75 34.94 13.09
N VAL A 198 -1.76 34.05 13.09
CA VAL A 198 -1.02 33.71 11.88
C VAL A 198 -1.58 32.38 11.41
N GLU A 199 -2.31 32.36 10.28
CA GLU A 199 -2.54 31.12 9.54
C GLU A 199 -1.16 30.62 9.10
N ARG A 200 -0.61 29.62 9.80
CA ARG A 200 0.56 28.90 9.34
C ARG A 200 0.08 27.55 8.86
N ASP A 201 0.38 27.23 7.60
CA ASP A 201 0.16 25.91 7.02
C ASP A 201 1.01 24.87 7.79
N GLY A 202 0.43 24.27 8.83
CA GLY A 202 1.02 23.09 9.46
C GLY A 202 1.11 21.94 8.47
N ARG A 203 2.12 21.07 8.63
CA ARG A 203 2.22 19.86 7.81
C ARG A 203 1.41 18.76 8.49
N ILE A 204 0.44 18.23 7.75
CA ILE A 204 -0.32 17.04 8.15
C ILE A 204 0.49 15.84 7.63
N TYR A 205 1.05 15.05 8.54
CA TYR A 205 1.75 13.80 8.21
C TYR A 205 0.99 12.63 8.80
N ASN A 206 0.35 11.84 7.92
CA ASN A 206 -0.44 10.64 8.23
C ASN A 206 -1.60 10.91 9.20
N ASP A 207 -1.30 11.16 10.48
CA ASP A 207 -2.24 11.14 11.61
C ASP A 207 -2.05 12.35 12.57
N ASP A 208 -0.94 13.09 12.42
CA ASP A 208 -0.54 14.16 13.33
C ASP A 208 -0.55 15.54 12.67
N TYR A 209 -0.88 16.55 13.48
CA TYR A 209 -0.58 17.94 13.18
C TYR A 209 0.76 18.33 13.83
N SER A 210 1.73 18.75 13.01
CA SER A 210 3.05 19.16 13.48
C SER A 210 3.25 20.67 13.30
N TYR A 211 3.52 21.37 14.41
CA TYR A 211 3.93 22.77 14.41
C TYR A 211 5.43 22.90 14.64
N TYR A 212 6.16 23.42 13.65
CA TYR A 212 7.58 23.73 13.77
C TYR A 212 7.78 25.10 14.43
N VAL A 213 8.44 25.14 15.59
CA VAL A 213 8.79 26.39 16.29
C VAL A 213 9.86 27.11 15.49
N ALA A 214 9.50 28.21 14.82
CA ALA A 214 10.39 28.87 13.87
C ALA A 214 11.52 29.65 14.57
N THR A 215 12.61 29.88 13.84
CA THR A 215 13.80 30.60 14.35
C THR A 215 13.52 32.05 14.72
N ASN A 216 12.45 32.64 14.18
CA ASN A 216 11.99 33.99 14.45
C ASN A 216 10.84 34.06 15.47
N ASP A 217 10.36 32.93 16.00
CA ASP A 217 9.34 32.92 17.05
C ASP A 217 9.95 33.50 18.35
N THR A 218 9.22 34.39 19.00
CA THR A 218 9.73 35.14 20.15
C THR A 218 9.37 34.42 21.45
N ASP A 219 10.23 34.51 22.47
CA ASP A 219 9.96 33.85 23.75
C ASP A 219 8.59 34.21 24.33
N GLY A 220 7.93 33.23 24.96
CA GLY A 220 6.67 33.39 25.66
C GLY A 220 5.65 32.31 25.35
N ASN A 221 4.46 32.48 25.93
CA ASN A 221 3.39 31.50 25.84
C ASN A 221 2.65 31.61 24.50
N TYR A 222 2.45 30.47 23.87
CA TYR A 222 1.71 30.28 22.63
C TYR A 222 0.49 29.40 22.91
N THR A 223 -0.58 29.69 22.19
CA THR A 223 -1.81 28.91 22.20
C THR A 223 -2.09 28.46 20.77
N LEU A 224 -2.10 27.14 20.57
CA LEU A 224 -2.62 26.50 19.37
C LEU A 224 -4.12 26.30 19.57
N SER A 225 -4.90 27.23 19.02
CA SER A 225 -6.35 27.13 18.97
C SER A 225 -6.74 26.23 17.82
N ILE A 226 -7.05 24.98 18.11
CA ILE A 226 -7.58 24.04 17.13
C ILE A 226 -9.06 24.37 16.97
N ILE A 227 -9.36 25.09 15.88
CA ILE A 227 -10.73 25.49 15.57
C ILE A 227 -11.57 24.25 15.29
N ASN A 228 -11.02 23.35 14.47
CA ASN A 228 -11.72 22.13 14.08
C ASN A 228 -10.75 21.05 13.58
N ALA A 229 -10.98 19.80 13.97
CA ALA A 229 -10.42 18.63 13.28
C ALA A 229 -11.56 17.65 12.97
N THR A 230 -11.79 17.34 11.69
CA THR A 230 -12.94 16.52 11.24
C THR A 230 -12.54 15.34 10.40
N LYS A 231 -13.29 14.23 10.54
CA LYS A 231 -13.23 13.09 9.62
C LYS A 231 -14.50 12.25 9.74
N ASN A 232 -15.12 11.93 8.60
CA ASN A 232 -16.29 11.05 8.54
C ASN A 232 -17.46 11.48 9.46
N GLY A 233 -17.71 12.79 9.56
CA GLY A 233 -18.76 13.34 10.43
C GLY A 233 -18.37 13.47 11.90
N ASN A 234 -17.29 12.82 12.36
CA ASN A 234 -16.70 13.06 13.67
C ASN A 234 -15.88 14.34 13.68
N TYR A 235 -15.81 15.00 14.83
CA TYR A 235 -15.11 16.26 15.02
C TYR A 235 -14.59 16.45 16.45
N ILE A 236 -13.67 17.39 16.58
CA ILE A 236 -13.36 18.09 17.83
C ILE A 236 -13.30 19.58 17.52
N ASN A 237 -14.00 20.37 18.33
CA ASN A 237 -14.13 21.81 18.12
C ASN A 237 -13.49 22.57 19.27
N ASN A 238 -12.82 23.68 18.94
CA ASN A 238 -12.38 24.71 19.87
C ASN A 238 -11.59 24.18 21.08
N THR A 239 -10.47 23.51 20.80
CA THR A 239 -9.53 23.13 21.85
C THR A 239 -8.29 23.99 21.77
N ASP A 240 -7.98 24.66 22.87
CA ASP A 240 -6.75 25.42 23.03
C ASP A 240 -5.68 24.53 23.64
N ILE A 241 -4.53 24.45 22.97
CA ILE A 241 -3.34 23.78 23.47
C ILE A 241 -2.28 24.84 23.74
N GLU A 242 -1.88 24.96 25.00
CA GLU A 242 -0.90 25.95 25.44
C GLU A 242 0.50 25.33 25.55
N PHE A 243 1.50 26.04 25.04
CA PHE A 243 2.91 25.70 25.21
C PHE A 243 3.76 26.98 25.25
N ASN A 244 4.95 26.90 25.82
CA ASN A 244 5.87 28.02 25.90
C ASN A 244 7.03 27.86 24.91
N VAL A 245 7.43 28.93 24.24
CA VAL A 245 8.65 28.96 23.42
C VAL A 245 9.75 29.64 24.19
N SER A 246 10.93 29.02 24.22
CA SER A 246 12.12 29.61 24.82
C SER A 246 13.29 29.56 23.85
N LYS A 247 13.99 30.68 23.67
CA LYS A 247 15.30 30.68 23.04
C LYS A 247 16.42 30.26 23.99
N ASN A 248 16.15 30.03 25.27
CA ASN A 248 17.21 29.85 26.26
C ASN A 248 17.81 28.44 26.17
N LEU A 249 19.14 28.39 26.11
CA LEU A 249 19.91 27.17 26.27
C LEU A 249 20.58 27.18 27.65
N LYS A 250 20.60 26.04 28.31
CA LYS A 250 21.27 25.85 29.60
C LYS A 250 22.64 25.25 29.38
N ILE A 251 23.68 25.91 29.91
CA ILE A 251 25.06 25.43 29.82
C ILE A 251 25.50 25.01 31.21
N VAL A 252 26.03 23.80 31.34
CA VAL A 252 26.56 23.28 32.61
C VAL A 252 28.04 22.95 32.42
N PHE A 253 28.88 23.56 33.23
CA PHE A 253 30.29 23.19 33.35
C PHE A 253 30.43 21.88 34.12
N ASN A 254 31.34 21.00 33.69
CA ASN A 254 31.81 19.92 34.53
C ASN A 254 32.70 20.48 35.63
N ASN A 255 32.45 20.11 36.88
CA ASN A 255 33.21 20.54 38.06
C ASN A 255 34.64 19.95 38.12
N THR A 256 35.19 19.46 37.01
CA THR A 256 36.52 18.84 36.99
C THR A 256 37.67 19.84 36.99
N PHE A 257 37.41 21.14 36.82
CA PHE A 257 38.44 22.17 36.90
C PHE A 257 38.45 22.81 38.30
N LYS A 258 39.65 23.08 38.84
CA LYS A 258 39.83 23.73 40.15
C LYS A 258 39.42 25.20 40.07
N ASP A 259 38.96 25.79 41.17
CA ASP A 259 38.67 27.24 41.21
C ASP A 259 39.95 28.10 41.26
N GLU A 260 41.10 27.50 41.61
CA GLU A 260 42.38 28.17 41.80
C GLU A 260 43.54 27.47 41.07
N TYR A 261 44.42 28.23 40.41
CA TYR A 261 45.60 27.74 39.65
C TYR A 261 46.83 28.59 39.95
N PHE A 262 48.03 27.99 39.90
CA PHE A 262 49.27 28.77 39.95
C PHE A 262 49.49 29.52 38.63
N GLN A 263 50.19 30.66 38.70
CA GLN A 263 50.74 31.34 37.52
C GLN A 263 51.50 30.32 36.64
N ASP A 264 51.34 30.43 35.32
CA ASP A 264 51.97 29.56 34.31
C ASP A 264 51.51 28.09 34.31
N SER A 265 50.46 27.73 35.07
CA SER A 265 49.84 26.39 35.00
C SER A 265 48.91 26.27 33.80
N TYR A 266 48.84 25.06 33.23
CA TYR A 266 47.77 24.72 32.29
C TYR A 266 46.45 24.49 33.06
N LEU A 267 45.37 25.10 32.58
CA LEU A 267 44.02 24.77 33.05
C LEU A 267 43.71 23.34 32.63
N SER A 268 43.16 22.53 33.54
CA SER A 268 42.64 21.21 33.19
C SER A 268 41.54 21.35 32.12
N THR A 269 41.36 20.34 31.26
CA THR A 269 40.33 20.33 30.21
C THR A 269 38.97 20.79 30.75
N ILE A 270 38.49 21.92 30.24
CA ILE A 270 37.18 22.44 30.59
C ILE A 270 36.15 21.68 29.75
N LYS A 271 35.17 21.08 30.41
CA LYS A 271 34.07 20.37 29.78
C LYS A 271 32.78 21.15 30.00
N ALA A 272 32.00 21.37 28.95
CA ALA A 272 30.67 21.94 29.04
C ALA A 272 29.65 21.03 28.37
N TRP A 273 28.46 20.92 28.96
CA TRP A 273 27.30 20.32 28.35
C TRP A 273 26.26 21.39 28.07
N LEU A 274 25.59 21.22 26.95
CA LEU A 274 24.52 22.09 26.52
C LEU A 274 23.21 21.33 26.65
N TYR A 275 22.23 21.98 27.23
CA TYR A 275 20.90 21.45 27.35
C TYR A 275 19.88 22.45 26.80
N ASN A 276 18.78 21.91 26.30
CA ASN A 276 17.60 22.70 26.00
C ASN A 276 16.93 23.15 27.32
N VAL A 277 15.83 23.90 27.21
CA VAL A 277 15.07 24.40 28.36
C VAL A 277 14.50 23.29 29.25
N ARG A 278 14.38 22.07 28.72
CA ARG A 278 13.89 20.86 29.43
C ARG A 278 15.00 20.05 30.09
N ASN A 279 16.26 20.48 30.02
CA ASN A 279 17.44 19.72 30.46
C ASN A 279 17.73 18.47 29.62
N GLU A 280 17.26 18.40 28.36
CA GLU A 280 17.69 17.37 27.42
C GLU A 280 19.00 17.80 26.77
N LEU A 281 19.93 16.86 26.60
CA LEU A 281 21.27 17.14 26.06
C LEU A 281 21.18 17.51 24.58
N LEU A 282 21.75 18.66 24.22
CA LEU A 282 21.84 19.13 22.84
C LEU A 282 23.24 18.89 22.26
N VAL A 283 23.25 18.49 20.99
CA VAL A 283 24.47 18.32 20.19
C VAL A 283 24.44 19.35 19.07
N LEU A 284 25.17 20.45 19.26
CA LEU A 284 25.41 21.48 18.26
C LEU A 284 26.76 21.31 17.58
N ASP A 285 26.82 21.66 16.31
CA ASP A 285 28.06 21.64 15.53
C ASP A 285 29.02 22.75 15.93
N ASN A 286 28.52 23.88 16.45
CA ASN A 286 29.34 25.05 16.77
C ASN A 286 29.02 25.62 18.16
N VAL A 287 30.03 25.65 19.05
CA VAL A 287 29.99 26.31 20.37
C VAL A 287 31.20 27.22 20.51
N TYR A 288 30.96 28.48 20.91
CA TYR A 288 32.01 29.49 21.10
C TYR A 288 32.32 29.69 22.58
N VAL A 289 33.61 29.77 22.93
CA VAL A 289 34.07 30.04 24.29
C VAL A 289 34.95 31.28 24.31
N TYR A 290 34.64 32.18 25.23
CA TYR A 290 35.36 33.41 25.49
C TYR A 290 36.22 33.24 26.74
N TYR A 291 37.53 33.41 26.58
CA TYR A 291 38.48 33.38 27.68
C TYR A 291 39.29 34.67 27.65
N ASN A 292 39.34 35.39 28.78
CA ASN A 292 40.06 36.66 28.92
C ASN A 292 39.66 37.75 27.89
N GLY A 293 38.41 37.74 27.43
CA GLY A 293 37.93 38.69 26.41
C GLY A 293 38.38 38.38 24.98
N GLU A 294 39.22 37.35 24.78
CA GLU A 294 39.59 36.83 23.46
C GLU A 294 38.62 35.72 23.02
N ASN A 295 38.33 35.69 21.72
CA ASN A 295 37.42 34.72 21.12
C ASN A 295 38.22 33.47 20.74
N TYR A 296 38.09 32.38 21.50
CA TYR A 296 38.70 31.11 21.16
C TYR A 296 37.70 30.29 20.34
N SER A 297 38.05 30.01 19.09
CA SER A 297 37.15 29.33 18.16
C SER A 297 37.22 27.80 18.27
N MET A 298 36.02 27.23 18.14
CA MET A 298 35.66 25.84 17.82
C MET A 298 36.12 24.77 18.82
N ILE A 299 35.23 24.48 19.76
CA ILE A 299 35.30 23.22 20.48
C ILE A 299 34.87 22.08 19.55
N TYR A 300 35.78 21.14 19.29
CA TYR A 300 35.45 19.89 18.58
C TYR A 300 34.43 19.09 19.37
N ASN A 301 33.29 18.80 18.72
CA ASN A 301 32.28 17.90 19.26
C ASN A 301 32.73 16.44 19.06
N LEU A 302 32.72 15.65 20.14
CA LEU A 302 32.67 14.19 20.02
C LEU A 302 31.18 13.85 19.99
N PRO A 303 30.65 13.11 19.00
CA PRO A 303 29.23 12.78 18.93
C PRO A 303 28.68 12.30 20.28
N GLY A 304 27.77 13.06 20.89
CA GLY A 304 27.17 12.75 22.20
C GLY A 304 28.04 13.07 23.45
N GLY A 305 29.16 13.76 23.29
CA GLY A 305 30.11 14.10 24.35
C GLY A 305 30.09 15.58 24.77
N PRO A 306 30.78 15.93 25.88
CA PRO A 306 30.94 17.32 26.28
C PRO A 306 31.83 18.09 25.31
N TYR A 307 31.55 19.38 25.19
CA TYR A 307 32.43 20.35 24.57
C TYR A 307 33.71 20.47 25.41
N ARG A 308 34.89 20.19 24.83
CA ARG A 308 36.22 20.28 25.46
C ARG A 308 37.03 21.49 25.01
N LEU A 309 37.52 22.27 25.97
CA LEU A 309 38.57 23.26 25.74
C LEU A 309 39.87 22.75 26.37
N ASN A 310 40.89 22.54 25.54
CA ASN A 310 42.21 22.07 25.95
C ASN A 310 43.22 23.21 25.95
N ASP A 311 44.33 23.03 26.68
CA ASP A 311 45.56 23.82 26.56
C ASP A 311 45.43 25.33 26.85
N LEU A 312 44.44 25.75 27.64
CA LEU A 312 44.41 27.12 28.16
C LEU A 312 45.50 27.31 29.22
N GLN A 313 46.38 28.29 29.03
CA GLN A 313 47.31 28.72 30.07
C GLN A 313 46.63 29.69 31.03
N ALA A 314 46.85 29.49 32.34
CA ALA A 314 46.50 30.49 33.34
C ALA A 314 47.28 31.79 33.05
N PRO A 315 46.69 32.98 33.22
CA PRO A 315 47.38 34.24 32.96
C PRO A 315 48.55 34.42 33.92
N SER A 316 49.59 35.10 33.45
CA SER A 316 50.80 35.38 34.24
C SER A 316 50.58 36.40 35.37
N ILE A 317 49.40 37.00 35.48
CA ILE A 317 49.06 37.99 36.51
C ILE A 317 48.64 37.25 37.79
N ALA A 318 49.32 37.54 38.90
CA ALA A 318 49.07 36.96 40.22
C ALA A 318 47.75 37.45 40.81
N SER A 319 47.06 36.63 41.59
CA SER A 319 45.81 36.99 42.29
C SER A 319 44.70 37.56 41.38
N SER A 320 44.72 37.22 40.09
CA SER A 320 43.76 37.71 39.11
C SER A 320 42.53 36.82 39.05
N ILE A 321 41.35 37.42 38.97
CA ILE A 321 40.08 36.73 38.74
C ILE A 321 39.75 36.83 37.27
N ILE A 322 39.62 35.68 36.60
CA ILE A 322 39.43 35.60 35.15
C ILE A 322 38.06 35.00 34.86
N PRO A 323 37.22 35.68 34.07
CA PRO A 323 35.96 35.10 33.62
C PRO A 323 36.22 34.08 32.51
N LEU A 324 35.73 32.86 32.72
CA LEU A 324 35.39 31.89 31.69
C LEU A 324 33.95 32.11 31.28
N LYS A 325 33.74 32.64 30.07
CA LYS A 325 32.41 32.90 29.54
C LYS A 325 32.15 31.97 28.36
N ILE A 326 31.12 31.15 28.43
CA ILE A 326 30.65 30.36 27.29
C ILE A 326 29.37 31.01 26.77
N ASN A 327 29.38 31.35 25.49
CA ASN A 327 28.21 31.85 24.78
C ASN A 327 27.91 30.91 23.63
N VAL A 328 26.71 30.35 23.65
CA VAL A 328 26.22 29.46 22.60
C VAL A 328 25.09 30.12 21.88
N THR A 329 25.13 30.05 20.55
CA THR A 329 23.98 30.30 19.69
C THR A 329 23.89 29.15 18.70
N ASP A 330 22.73 28.50 18.61
CA ASP A 330 22.49 27.47 17.60
C ASP A 330 21.94 28.04 16.28
N ASP A 331 21.78 27.17 15.28
CA ASP A 331 21.24 27.54 13.96
C ASP A 331 19.77 28.02 14.01
N ASN A 332 19.07 27.69 15.09
CA ASN A 332 17.71 28.14 15.35
C ASN A 332 17.64 29.42 16.19
N ASN A 333 18.79 30.07 16.41
CA ASN A 333 18.94 31.29 17.19
C ASN A 333 18.47 31.12 18.65
N ASN A 334 18.58 29.91 19.20
CA ASN A 334 18.55 29.69 20.64
C ASN A 334 19.91 30.11 21.21
N THR A 335 19.91 30.80 22.35
CA THR A 335 21.09 31.38 22.99
C THR A 335 21.24 30.92 24.43
N GLY A 336 22.46 30.62 24.85
CA GLY A 336 22.81 30.37 26.26
C GLY A 336 24.08 31.11 26.63
N GLU A 337 24.15 31.61 27.86
CA GLU A 337 25.35 32.22 28.43
C GLU A 337 25.59 31.67 29.83
N VAL A 338 26.84 31.30 30.11
CA VAL A 338 27.29 30.99 31.48
C VAL A 338 28.66 31.61 31.71
N ILE A 339 28.84 32.20 32.89
CA ILE A 339 30.13 32.74 33.35
C ILE A 339 30.55 31.99 34.60
N LYS A 340 31.78 31.48 34.58
CA LYS A 340 32.51 30.98 35.76
C LYS A 340 33.77 31.80 35.95
N TYR A 341 34.25 31.88 37.18
CA TYR A 341 35.45 32.64 37.50
C TYR A 341 36.53 31.70 37.99
N ILE A 342 37.74 31.85 37.44
CA ILE A 342 38.95 31.17 37.91
C ILE A 342 39.86 32.20 38.56
N LYS A 343 40.55 31.83 39.63
CA LYS A 343 41.51 32.68 40.33
C LYS A 343 42.94 32.17 40.18
N THR A 344 43.88 33.05 39.86
CA THR A 344 45.32 32.72 39.91
C THR A 344 45.87 32.91 41.31
N MET A 345 46.70 31.98 41.78
CA MET A 345 47.46 32.09 43.02
C MET A 345 48.83 32.68 42.74
N ASP A 346 49.33 33.48 43.67
CA ASP A 346 50.71 33.96 43.64
C ASP A 346 51.66 32.76 43.67
N SER A 347 52.64 32.75 42.77
CA SER A 347 53.77 31.83 42.85
C SER A 347 54.40 31.94 44.24
N LEU A 348 54.46 30.83 44.99
CA LEU A 348 55.24 30.72 46.23
C LEU A 348 56.74 30.81 45.90
N THR A 349 57.23 31.99 45.53
CA THR A 349 58.67 32.30 45.50
C THR A 349 59.17 32.55 46.92
N ASN A 350 59.08 31.53 47.78
CA ASN A 350 60.02 31.39 48.89
C ASN A 350 61.23 30.61 48.36
N ASN A 351 62.02 31.27 47.51
CA ASN A 351 63.37 30.83 47.19
C ASN A 351 64.32 31.65 48.08
N PRO A 352 64.79 31.12 49.23
CA PRO A 352 65.75 31.82 50.05
C PRO A 352 67.08 31.93 49.28
N GLY A 353 67.57 33.16 49.16
CA GLY A 353 68.82 33.49 48.49
C GLY A 353 70.06 32.83 49.10
N GLY A 354 71.07 32.67 48.26
CA GLY A 354 72.32 31.93 48.48
C GLY A 354 73.35 32.52 49.45
N GLY A 355 74.50 31.85 49.51
CA GLY A 355 75.73 32.32 50.14
C GLY A 355 76.60 31.15 50.64
N GLY A 356 77.74 30.91 50.01
CA GLY A 356 78.68 29.84 50.39
C GLY A 356 79.63 30.21 51.54
N GLY A 357 80.39 29.21 52.01
CA GLY A 357 81.71 29.41 52.64
C GLY A 357 81.91 28.86 54.06
N SER A 358 82.49 27.66 54.12
CA SER A 358 83.52 27.14 55.05
C SER A 358 83.36 27.10 56.60
N SER A 359 83.78 25.93 57.12
CA SER A 359 84.42 25.62 58.41
C SER A 359 83.61 25.38 59.71
N ILE A 360 83.70 24.12 60.15
CA ILE A 360 84.05 23.65 61.51
C ILE A 360 82.95 23.60 62.62
N SER A 361 82.57 22.35 62.90
CA SER A 361 82.33 21.71 64.21
C SER A 361 81.11 22.05 65.09
N SER A 362 80.65 20.95 65.71
CA SER A 362 79.96 20.83 67.01
C SER A 362 78.42 20.78 67.01
N THR A 363 77.94 19.53 67.04
CA THR A 363 77.01 18.96 68.02
C THR A 363 75.77 19.77 68.44
N SER A 364 74.61 19.38 67.91
CA SER A 364 73.38 19.22 68.69
C SER A 364 72.42 18.28 67.94
N PRO A 365 71.79 17.29 68.59
CA PRO A 365 70.96 16.30 67.91
C PRO A 365 69.65 16.93 67.41
N PRO A 366 69.12 16.48 66.26
CA PRO A 366 67.81 16.90 65.81
C PRO A 366 66.75 16.33 66.76
N TYR A 367 65.89 17.20 67.27
CA TYR A 367 64.62 16.79 67.86
C TYR A 367 63.88 15.93 66.84
N ALA A 368 63.63 14.67 67.20
CA ALA A 368 62.79 13.77 66.45
C ALA A 368 61.41 14.43 66.24
N PRO A 369 60.82 14.37 65.04
CA PRO A 369 59.40 14.66 64.90
C PRO A 369 58.66 13.68 65.82
N GLN A 370 57.91 14.23 66.78
CA GLN A 370 56.95 13.46 67.56
C GLN A 370 55.93 12.90 66.58
N TYR A 371 56.07 11.62 66.22
CA TYR A 371 54.98 10.84 65.69
C TYR A 371 53.93 10.76 66.80
N ILE A 372 52.88 11.55 66.66
CA ILE A 372 51.62 11.26 67.33
C ILE A 372 51.18 9.92 66.75
N ILE A 373 51.44 8.84 67.47
CA ILE A 373 50.74 7.58 67.26
C ILE A 373 49.32 7.85 67.75
N GLU A 374 48.51 8.48 66.89
CA GLU A 374 47.08 8.34 67.02
C GLU A 374 46.83 6.83 66.88
N ASN A 375 46.23 6.23 67.91
CA ASN A 375 45.60 4.92 67.80
C ASN A 375 44.45 5.06 66.79
N LYS A 376 44.77 5.19 65.50
CA LYS A 376 43.81 5.13 64.41
C LYS A 376 43.39 3.67 64.33
N THR A 377 42.22 3.36 64.89
CA THR A 377 41.58 2.07 64.71
C THR A 377 41.47 1.83 63.20
N LEU A 378 42.13 0.79 62.70
CA LEU A 378 42.06 0.41 61.29
C LEU A 378 40.58 0.15 60.93
N VAL A 379 40.07 0.85 59.91
CA VAL A 379 38.67 0.73 59.48
C VAL A 379 38.61 -0.02 58.15
N ALA A 380 37.80 -1.08 58.07
CA ALA A 380 37.42 -1.70 56.81
C ALA A 380 36.21 -0.96 56.22
N ASN A 381 36.30 -0.50 54.96
CA ASN A 381 35.18 0.13 54.25
C ASN A 381 35.45 0.16 52.74
N PHE A 382 34.43 0.03 51.90
CA PHE A 382 34.55 0.20 50.44
C PHE A 382 33.41 1.08 49.92
N ASN A 383 33.59 1.78 48.80
CA ASN A 383 32.52 2.48 48.10
C ASN A 383 32.17 1.78 46.79
N TYR A 384 30.92 1.90 46.36
CA TYR A 384 30.40 1.29 45.14
C TYR A 384 29.50 2.26 44.38
N THR A 385 29.84 2.48 43.11
CA THR A 385 29.09 3.33 42.17
C THR A 385 28.85 2.60 40.85
N ILE A 386 27.72 2.85 40.21
CA ILE A 386 27.38 2.35 38.88
C ILE A 386 27.07 3.55 38.00
N ASN A 387 27.58 3.57 36.78
CA ASN A 387 27.22 4.62 35.83
C ASN A 387 25.78 4.42 35.33
N ASN A 388 24.94 5.45 35.47
CA ASN A 388 23.55 5.45 34.98
C ASN A 388 22.73 4.24 35.47
N ILE A 389 22.24 4.33 36.70
CA ILE A 389 21.42 3.29 37.35
C ILE A 389 20.10 3.02 36.62
N GLU A 390 19.67 3.93 35.74
CA GLU A 390 18.50 3.75 34.88
C GLU A 390 18.93 3.49 33.44
N ARG A 391 18.41 2.41 32.86
CA ARG A 391 18.71 2.01 31.50
C ARG A 391 17.50 1.52 30.76
N GLU A 392 17.55 1.70 29.46
CA GLU A 392 16.52 1.25 28.56
C GLU A 392 17.12 0.29 27.54
N ILE A 393 16.55 -0.91 27.45
CA ILE A 393 17.08 -2.01 26.63
C ILE A 393 15.90 -2.65 25.88
N GLU A 394 16.08 -2.90 24.58
CA GLU A 394 15.08 -3.58 23.76
C GLU A 394 15.17 -5.11 23.93
N GLN A 395 14.04 -5.82 23.92
CA GLN A 395 14.02 -7.29 23.99
C GLN A 395 14.92 -7.93 22.93
N GLY A 396 15.70 -8.93 23.35
CA GLY A 396 16.66 -9.64 22.51
C GLY A 396 18.00 -8.94 22.34
N PHE A 397 18.23 -7.82 23.05
CA PHE A 397 19.50 -7.09 23.03
C PHE A 397 20.23 -7.14 24.38
N SER A 398 21.55 -6.99 24.29
CA SER A 398 22.47 -6.86 25.42
C SER A 398 22.96 -5.42 25.54
N ASP A 399 23.15 -4.97 26.78
CA ASP A 399 23.86 -3.73 27.12
C ASP A 399 24.91 -4.01 28.19
N THR A 400 25.90 -3.12 28.33
CA THR A 400 26.96 -3.25 29.33
C THR A 400 27.11 -1.95 30.12
N LEU A 401 26.94 -2.04 31.44
CA LEU A 401 27.24 -0.95 32.38
C LEU A 401 28.61 -1.13 32.99
N ILE A 402 29.17 -0.03 33.51
CA ILE A 402 30.44 -0.03 34.21
C ILE A 402 30.19 0.29 35.68
N GLY A 403 30.43 -0.70 36.53
CA GLY A 403 30.52 -0.52 37.97
C GLY A 403 31.94 -0.14 38.36
N THR A 404 32.09 0.69 39.40
CA THR A 404 33.37 1.00 40.03
C THR A 404 33.25 0.71 41.52
N ILE A 405 34.20 -0.07 42.02
CA ILE A 405 34.35 -0.36 43.44
C ILE A 405 35.69 0.18 43.93
N ALA A 406 35.71 0.86 45.06
CA ALA A 406 36.92 1.47 45.62
C ALA A 406 37.07 1.11 47.10
N ASN A 407 38.23 0.61 47.50
CA ASN A 407 38.54 0.41 48.92
C ASN A 407 38.84 1.75 49.58
N THR A 408 37.99 2.15 50.52
CA THR A 408 38.10 3.42 51.27
C THR A 408 38.62 3.22 52.69
N GLY A 409 38.95 1.97 53.05
CA GLY A 409 39.44 1.59 54.36
C GLY A 409 40.96 1.46 54.43
N ASP A 410 41.47 1.19 55.63
CA ASP A 410 42.89 1.01 55.93
C ASP A 410 43.32 -0.47 55.85
N LEU A 411 42.43 -1.37 55.41
CA LEU A 411 42.66 -2.82 55.32
C LEU A 411 42.36 -3.33 53.90
N PRO A 412 43.11 -4.30 53.37
CA PRO A 412 42.77 -4.97 52.12
C PRO A 412 41.46 -5.75 52.26
N LEU A 413 40.64 -5.76 51.20
CA LEU A 413 39.29 -6.33 51.20
C LEU A 413 39.10 -7.30 50.03
N THR A 414 38.44 -8.43 50.29
CA THR A 414 37.82 -9.24 49.24
C THR A 414 36.31 -9.06 49.35
N VAL A 415 35.69 -8.48 48.32
CA VAL A 415 34.23 -8.32 48.29
C VAL A 415 33.60 -9.35 47.36
N HIS A 416 32.40 -9.77 47.68
CA HIS A 416 31.58 -10.69 46.90
C HIS A 416 30.38 -9.95 46.33
N THR A 417 29.92 -10.36 45.16
CA THR A 417 28.73 -9.78 44.53
C THR A 417 27.60 -10.79 44.43
N TYR A 418 26.38 -10.28 44.45
CA TYR A 418 25.17 -11.07 44.25
C TYR A 418 24.08 -10.19 43.61
N VAL A 419 23.34 -10.77 42.66
CA VAL A 419 22.20 -10.12 41.99
C VAL A 419 20.91 -10.75 42.53
N SER A 420 19.93 -9.94 42.91
CA SER A 420 18.60 -10.45 43.26
C SER A 420 17.97 -11.21 42.09
N GLU A 421 17.16 -12.23 42.39
CA GLU A 421 16.42 -12.99 41.38
C GLU A 421 15.61 -12.04 40.46
N SER A 422 15.84 -12.15 39.16
CA SER A 422 15.23 -11.29 38.14
C SER A 422 15.02 -12.08 36.85
N PRO A 423 13.95 -11.81 36.08
CA PRO A 423 13.77 -12.39 34.75
C PRO A 423 14.75 -11.80 33.69
N ILE A 424 15.50 -10.76 34.03
CA ILE A 424 16.57 -10.20 33.19
C ILE A 424 17.89 -10.89 33.54
N ASN A 425 18.61 -11.34 32.53
CA ASN A 425 19.92 -11.97 32.70
C ASN A 425 20.97 -10.88 32.98
N ILE A 426 21.50 -10.83 34.20
CA ILE A 426 22.59 -9.94 34.59
C ILE A 426 23.80 -10.77 35.00
N SER A 427 24.96 -10.43 34.45
CA SER A 427 26.24 -11.09 34.74
C SER A 427 27.29 -10.04 35.11
N LEU A 428 28.00 -10.28 36.21
CA LEU A 428 29.17 -9.52 36.67
C LEU A 428 30.13 -10.48 37.41
N ASN A 429 31.33 -10.02 37.75
CA ASN A 429 32.30 -10.84 38.48
C ASN A 429 31.84 -11.16 39.91
N ASP A 430 32.01 -12.41 40.33
CA ASP A 430 31.55 -12.91 41.64
C ASP A 430 32.31 -12.30 42.83
N ASN A 431 33.57 -11.89 42.63
CA ASN A 431 34.39 -11.26 43.67
C ASN A 431 35.43 -10.27 43.11
N PHE A 432 35.90 -9.38 43.97
CA PHE A 432 36.98 -8.44 43.71
C PHE A 432 37.94 -8.40 44.90
N THR A 433 39.25 -8.36 44.64
CA THR A 433 40.28 -8.21 45.68
C THR A 433 40.88 -6.83 45.58
N LEU A 434 40.66 -6.00 46.60
CA LEU A 434 41.02 -4.59 46.62
C LEU A 434 42.10 -4.33 47.66
N ASP A 435 43.27 -3.93 47.19
CA ASP A 435 44.32 -3.37 48.04
C ASP A 435 43.88 -2.04 48.68
N ILE A 436 44.65 -1.56 49.65
CA ILE A 436 44.37 -0.31 50.36
C ILE A 436 44.39 0.85 49.36
N ASN A 437 43.33 1.66 49.34
CA ASN A 437 43.11 2.77 48.39
C ASN A 437 43.05 2.37 46.90
N ALA A 438 42.88 1.09 46.57
CA ALA A 438 42.70 0.63 45.20
C ALA A 438 41.24 0.78 44.75
N ASP A 439 41.05 1.12 43.48
CA ASP A 439 39.78 1.09 42.78
C ASP A 439 39.83 0.15 41.57
N GLU A 440 38.70 -0.50 41.30
CA GLU A 440 38.54 -1.42 40.18
C GLU A 440 37.23 -1.12 39.46
N SER A 441 37.29 -1.09 38.13
CA SER A 441 36.11 -0.94 37.28
C SER A 441 35.80 -2.27 36.59
N PHE A 442 34.53 -2.65 36.57
CA PHE A 442 34.08 -3.94 36.05
C PHE A 442 32.81 -3.80 35.20
N PRO A 443 32.65 -4.63 34.16
CA PRO A 443 31.44 -4.65 33.36
C PRO A 443 30.31 -5.36 34.09
N ILE A 444 29.09 -4.82 33.95
CA ILE A 444 27.82 -5.45 34.32
C ILE A 444 27.10 -5.69 33.00
N ASN A 445 27.09 -6.94 32.53
CA ASN A 445 26.44 -7.33 31.30
C ASN A 445 24.96 -7.60 31.57
N ILE A 446 24.09 -6.93 30.83
CA ILE A 446 22.64 -7.03 30.96
C ILE A 446 22.11 -7.57 29.64
N TYR A 447 21.35 -8.65 29.69
CA TYR A 447 20.71 -9.23 28.52
C TYR A 447 19.22 -9.42 28.78
N THR A 448 18.41 -8.90 27.86
CA THR A 448 16.95 -9.01 27.91
C THR A 448 16.50 -10.05 26.89
N ASN A 449 15.88 -11.14 27.34
CA ASN A 449 15.44 -12.20 26.44
C ASN A 449 14.23 -11.74 25.61
N LEU A 450 14.04 -12.30 24.41
CA LEU A 450 12.90 -12.00 23.53
C LEU A 450 11.53 -12.30 24.16
N SER A 451 11.46 -13.22 25.12
CA SER A 451 10.23 -13.64 25.79
C SER A 451 9.85 -12.80 27.01
N ILE A 452 10.72 -11.89 27.45
CA ILE A 452 10.49 -11.10 28.66
C ILE A 452 9.35 -10.09 28.45
N ILE A 453 8.52 -9.80 29.44
CA ILE A 453 7.41 -8.85 29.26
C ILE A 453 7.97 -7.41 29.26
N PRO A 454 7.65 -6.53 28.28
CA PRO A 454 8.06 -5.14 28.29
C PRO A 454 7.47 -4.38 29.48
N LYS A 455 8.34 -3.93 30.39
CA LYS A 455 8.03 -3.08 31.56
C LYS A 455 9.33 -2.61 32.22
N LYS A 456 9.21 -1.81 33.27
CA LYS A 456 10.34 -1.49 34.15
C LYS A 456 10.58 -2.61 35.16
N TYR A 457 11.84 -2.98 35.34
CA TYR A 457 12.31 -3.96 36.30
C TYR A 457 13.29 -3.29 37.26
N GLU A 458 13.10 -3.48 38.56
CA GLU A 458 14.02 -3.03 39.60
C GLU A 458 14.84 -4.24 40.06
N ILE A 459 16.17 -4.13 39.97
CA ILE A 459 17.08 -5.24 40.24
C ILE A 459 18.12 -4.80 41.25
N ASP A 460 18.23 -5.53 42.34
CA ASP A 460 19.13 -5.19 43.43
C ASP A 460 20.48 -5.92 43.27
N LEU A 461 21.54 -5.12 43.22
CA LEU A 461 22.92 -5.57 43.26
C LEU A 461 23.47 -5.41 44.68
N PHE A 462 23.93 -6.51 45.24
CA PHE A 462 24.55 -6.58 46.55
C PHE A 462 26.04 -6.78 46.40
N ILE A 463 26.82 -5.98 47.12
CA ILE A 463 28.25 -6.17 47.31
C ILE A 463 28.49 -6.31 48.80
N TYR A 464 29.11 -7.40 49.23
CA TYR A 464 29.33 -7.67 50.64
C TYR A 464 30.74 -8.19 50.91
N ASN A 465 31.21 -7.98 52.14
CA ASN A 465 32.42 -8.57 52.67
C ASN A 465 32.06 -9.33 53.95
N GLU A 466 32.30 -10.64 53.95
CA GLU A 466 31.91 -11.52 55.07
C GLU A 466 32.76 -11.29 56.32
N ILE A 467 34.04 -10.96 56.17
CA ILE A 467 35.00 -10.84 57.29
C ILE A 467 34.68 -9.65 58.19
N TYR A 468 34.26 -8.53 57.59
CA TYR A 468 34.02 -7.26 58.27
C TYR A 468 32.53 -6.87 58.28
N GLU A 469 31.64 -7.79 57.89
CA GLU A 469 30.17 -7.60 57.86
C GLU A 469 29.72 -6.34 57.09
N LEU A 470 30.47 -5.94 56.06
CA LEU A 470 30.11 -4.80 55.22
C LEU A 470 29.14 -5.26 54.13
N ASN A 471 28.02 -4.57 53.96
CA ASN A 471 27.06 -4.86 52.91
C ASN A 471 26.55 -3.55 52.28
N LYS A 472 26.64 -3.45 50.95
CA LYS A 472 26.15 -2.31 50.18
C LYS A 472 25.21 -2.79 49.08
N LYS A 473 24.07 -2.12 48.99
CA LYS A 473 23.02 -2.36 48.01
C LYS A 473 22.94 -1.21 47.00
N ARG A 474 22.79 -1.54 45.72
CA ARG A 474 22.40 -0.60 44.65
C ARG A 474 21.29 -1.20 43.82
N THR A 475 20.26 -0.41 43.53
CA THR A 475 19.15 -0.83 42.68
C THR A 475 19.35 -0.30 41.27
N LEU A 476 19.31 -1.19 40.28
CA LEU A 476 19.25 -0.88 38.86
C LEU A 476 17.80 -0.85 38.39
N ILE A 477 17.46 0.14 37.57
CA ILE A 477 16.14 0.27 36.95
C ILE A 477 16.31 0.01 35.45
N ILE A 478 15.85 -1.14 34.98
CA ILE A 478 15.91 -1.54 33.58
C ILE A 478 14.52 -1.43 32.96
N SER A 479 14.35 -0.49 32.04
CA SER A 479 13.15 -0.31 31.22
C SER A 479 13.27 -1.18 29.97
N VAL A 480 12.48 -2.25 29.88
CA VAL A 480 12.51 -3.13 28.70
C VAL A 480 11.52 -2.64 27.64
N LYS A 481 12.04 -2.29 26.45
CA LYS A 481 11.27 -1.89 25.28
C LYS A 481 10.85 -3.11 24.44
N PRO A 482 9.62 -3.12 23.87
CA PRO A 482 9.20 -4.18 22.97
C PRO A 482 10.06 -4.21 21.70
N ASN A 483 10.37 -5.41 21.21
CA ASN A 483 11.06 -5.58 19.94
C ASN A 483 10.05 -5.46 18.77
N PRO A 484 10.25 -4.56 17.80
CA PRO A 484 9.29 -4.30 16.74
C PRO A 484 9.07 -5.51 15.82
N ILE A 485 10.03 -6.44 15.73
CA ILE A 485 9.89 -7.67 14.93
C ILE A 485 8.84 -8.61 15.54
N ILE A 486 8.71 -8.62 16.87
CA ILE A 486 7.67 -9.39 17.57
C ILE A 486 6.28 -8.83 17.22
N ASP A 487 6.14 -7.51 17.14
CA ASP A 487 4.88 -6.86 16.74
C ASP A 487 4.50 -7.20 15.30
N VAL A 488 5.49 -7.22 14.39
CA VAL A 488 5.28 -7.66 12.99
C VAL A 488 4.83 -9.12 12.95
N LEU A 489 5.47 -10.02 13.71
CA LEU A 489 5.07 -11.42 13.79
C LEU A 489 3.64 -11.58 14.32
N ASN A 490 3.29 -10.82 15.36
CA ASN A 490 1.94 -10.83 15.95
C ASN A 490 0.88 -10.36 14.94
N LYS A 491 1.17 -9.30 14.17
CA LYS A 491 0.30 -8.81 13.10
C LYS A 491 0.14 -9.85 11.98
N LEU A 492 1.25 -10.46 11.53
CA LEU A 492 1.23 -11.53 10.52
C LEU A 492 0.34 -12.68 10.96
N ASN A 493 0.46 -13.12 12.22
CA ASN A 493 -0.30 -14.24 12.77
C ASN A 493 -1.79 -13.93 12.95
N ARG A 494 -2.12 -12.81 13.60
CA ARG A 494 -3.51 -12.50 14.00
C ARG A 494 -4.34 -11.92 12.87
N THR A 495 -3.77 -11.02 12.06
CA THR A 495 -4.55 -10.23 11.10
C THR A 495 -4.34 -10.75 9.70
N ASP A 496 -3.09 -10.78 9.23
CA ASP A 496 -2.83 -10.96 7.80
C ASP A 496 -3.00 -12.41 7.36
N TYR A 497 -2.56 -13.37 8.19
CA TYR A 497 -2.76 -14.79 7.93
C TYR A 497 -4.24 -15.18 8.00
N GLY A 498 -4.97 -14.68 9.01
CA GLY A 498 -6.42 -14.88 9.14
C GLY A 498 -7.18 -14.38 7.92
N ALA A 499 -6.92 -13.15 7.47
CA ALA A 499 -7.53 -12.59 6.27
C ALA A 499 -7.20 -13.40 5.00
N LEU A 500 -5.96 -13.91 4.87
CA LEU A 500 -5.58 -14.78 3.75
C LEU A 500 -6.40 -16.08 3.76
N THR A 501 -6.58 -16.71 4.92
CA THR A 501 -7.39 -17.95 5.03
C THR A 501 -8.86 -17.71 4.65
N MET A 502 -9.46 -16.61 5.12
CA MET A 502 -10.83 -16.21 4.73
C MET A 502 -10.95 -16.00 3.21
N HIS A 503 -9.95 -15.36 2.58
CA HIS A 503 -9.94 -15.19 1.13
C HIS A 503 -9.81 -16.52 0.38
N ILE A 504 -8.99 -17.45 0.86
CA ILE A 504 -8.84 -18.78 0.28
C ILE A 504 -10.19 -19.53 0.31
N ASP A 505 -10.90 -19.50 1.43
CA ASP A 505 -12.19 -20.18 1.57
C ASP A 505 -13.28 -19.51 0.72
N SER A 506 -13.27 -18.18 0.64
CA SER A 506 -14.15 -17.40 -0.23
C SER A 506 -13.94 -17.68 -1.73
N LEU A 507 -12.69 -17.92 -2.15
CA LEU A 507 -12.34 -18.31 -3.51
C LEU A 507 -12.71 -19.78 -3.79
N GLN A 508 -12.44 -20.67 -2.82
CA GLN A 508 -12.75 -22.09 -2.94
C GLN A 508 -14.26 -22.34 -3.03
N SER A 509 -15.06 -21.64 -2.21
CA SER A 509 -16.54 -21.70 -2.27
C SER A 509 -17.11 -21.18 -3.59
N ALA A 510 -16.39 -20.30 -4.28
CA ALA A 510 -16.74 -19.86 -5.64
C ALA A 510 -16.31 -20.86 -6.73
N GLY A 511 -15.68 -21.99 -6.36
CA GLY A 511 -15.21 -23.03 -7.28
C GLY A 511 -13.90 -22.71 -8.00
N ILE A 512 -13.11 -21.77 -7.46
CA ILE A 512 -11.79 -21.40 -8.02
C ILE A 512 -10.72 -22.33 -7.45
N ASP A 513 -9.76 -22.73 -8.29
CA ASP A 513 -8.61 -23.52 -7.84
C ASP A 513 -7.69 -22.66 -6.96
N VAL A 514 -7.50 -23.10 -5.71
CA VAL A 514 -6.73 -22.42 -4.67
C VAL A 514 -5.54 -23.26 -4.17
N ILE A 515 -5.15 -24.32 -4.87
CA ILE A 515 -4.09 -25.25 -4.40
C ILE A 515 -2.77 -24.51 -4.10
N SER A 516 -2.34 -23.62 -5.00
CA SER A 516 -1.13 -22.80 -4.83
C SER A 516 -1.21 -21.89 -3.60
N LEU A 517 -2.35 -21.22 -3.39
CA LEU A 517 -2.57 -20.37 -2.21
C LEU A 517 -2.55 -21.16 -0.91
N LYS A 518 -3.14 -22.37 -0.88
CA LYS A 518 -3.09 -23.25 0.29
C LYS A 518 -1.66 -23.68 0.64
N GLN A 519 -0.84 -23.99 -0.37
CA GLN A 519 0.57 -24.30 -0.16
C GLN A 519 1.35 -23.10 0.42
N LYS A 520 1.12 -21.89 -0.10
CA LYS A 520 1.71 -20.67 0.44
C LYS A 520 1.25 -20.39 1.87
N ALA A 521 -0.05 -20.53 2.15
CA ALA A 521 -0.59 -20.37 3.50
C ALA A 521 0.04 -21.37 4.49
N MET A 522 0.24 -22.62 4.08
CA MET A 522 0.94 -23.61 4.90
C MET A 522 2.39 -23.19 5.19
N GLN A 523 3.13 -22.69 4.18
CA GLN A 523 4.50 -22.20 4.38
C GLN A 523 4.56 -20.97 5.29
N ILE A 524 3.62 -20.02 5.14
CA ILE A 524 3.50 -18.86 6.02
C ILE A 524 3.30 -19.31 7.47
N ASN A 525 2.40 -20.27 7.71
CA ASN A 525 2.17 -20.81 9.06
C ASN A 525 3.40 -21.50 9.65
N LEU A 526 4.18 -22.22 8.82
CA LEU A 526 5.45 -22.81 9.25
C LEU A 526 6.45 -21.73 9.69
N HIS A 527 6.59 -20.64 8.94
CA HIS A 527 7.47 -19.53 9.31
C HIS A 527 6.96 -18.76 10.54
N ILE A 528 5.65 -18.56 10.69
CA ILE A 528 5.07 -17.97 11.91
C ILE A 528 5.39 -18.84 13.14
N THR A 529 5.20 -20.16 13.02
CA THR A 529 5.50 -21.11 14.09
C THR A 529 7.00 -21.13 14.43
N ALA A 530 7.87 -21.04 13.41
CA ALA A 530 9.31 -20.91 13.60
C ALA A 530 9.69 -19.60 14.32
N GLY A 531 9.05 -18.47 13.97
CA GLY A 531 9.22 -17.19 14.66
C GLY A 531 8.79 -17.25 16.13
N MET A 532 7.63 -17.86 16.43
CA MET A 532 7.17 -18.05 17.81
C MET A 532 8.11 -18.95 18.62
N THR A 533 8.70 -19.96 17.97
CA THR A 533 9.71 -20.83 18.58
C THR A 533 11.03 -20.09 18.81
N ALA A 534 11.41 -19.20 17.89
CA ALA A 534 12.60 -18.36 18.01
C ALA A 534 12.48 -17.38 19.20
N ILE A 535 11.30 -16.82 19.48
CA ILE A 535 11.05 -16.01 20.69
C ILE A 535 11.25 -16.85 21.95
N LYS A 536 10.71 -18.07 22.00
CA LYS A 536 10.85 -18.97 23.16
C LYS A 536 12.30 -19.38 23.41
N ASN A 537 13.06 -19.61 22.34
CA ASN A 537 14.46 -20.02 22.39
C ASN A 537 15.45 -18.85 22.39
N ASP A 538 14.95 -17.62 22.45
CA ASP A 538 15.74 -16.39 22.45
C ASP A 538 16.70 -16.23 21.26
N ASN A 539 16.25 -16.64 20.06
CA ASN A 539 17.04 -16.61 18.84
C ASN A 539 16.58 -15.48 17.90
N ARG A 540 17.20 -14.30 18.04
CA ARG A 540 16.86 -13.10 17.27
C ARG A 540 17.04 -13.27 15.75
N GLU A 541 18.13 -13.90 15.32
CA GLU A 541 18.42 -14.09 13.89
C GLU A 541 17.36 -14.98 13.22
N MET A 542 16.96 -16.06 13.90
CA MET A 542 15.90 -16.94 13.40
C MET A 542 14.53 -16.26 13.39
N LEU A 543 14.25 -15.39 14.38
CA LEU A 543 13.02 -14.59 14.41
C LEU A 543 12.95 -13.64 13.20
N GLU A 544 14.01 -12.86 12.97
CA GLU A 544 14.08 -11.89 11.87
C GLU A 544 13.94 -12.57 10.50
N LYS A 545 14.65 -13.69 10.30
CA LYS A 545 14.54 -14.48 9.08
C LYS A 545 13.12 -15.04 8.88
N SER A 546 12.52 -15.61 9.93
CA SER A 546 11.18 -16.20 9.85
C SER A 546 10.10 -15.15 9.53
N VAL A 547 10.18 -13.96 10.13
CA VAL A 547 9.27 -12.85 9.84
C VAL A 547 9.43 -12.35 8.41
N THR A 548 10.68 -12.22 7.94
CA THR A 548 10.98 -11.77 6.57
C THR A 548 10.44 -12.76 5.53
N ASP A 549 10.73 -14.05 5.70
CA ASP A 549 10.28 -15.11 4.78
C ASP A 549 8.74 -15.20 4.75
N ALA A 550 8.08 -15.14 5.92
CA ALA A 550 6.62 -15.10 6.02
C ALA A 550 6.02 -13.90 5.29
N THR A 551 6.62 -12.71 5.45
CA THR A 551 6.16 -11.47 4.80
C THR A 551 6.28 -11.53 3.27
N ILE A 552 7.39 -12.08 2.75
CA ILE A 552 7.59 -12.27 1.30
C ILE A 552 6.53 -13.21 0.73
N LEU A 553 6.27 -14.34 1.40
CA LEU A 553 5.26 -15.31 1.00
C LEU A 553 3.84 -14.74 1.07
N LEU A 554 3.52 -13.98 2.12
CA LEU A 554 2.23 -13.30 2.28
C LEU A 554 1.99 -12.31 1.14
N ASN A 555 2.96 -11.45 0.83
CA ASN A 555 2.86 -10.50 -0.28
C ASN A 555 2.66 -11.21 -1.64
N SER A 556 3.32 -12.36 -1.82
CA SER A 556 3.11 -13.22 -3.00
C SER A 556 1.71 -13.83 -3.04
N ALA A 557 1.19 -14.30 -1.91
CA ALA A 557 -0.16 -14.84 -1.80
C ALA A 557 -1.23 -13.76 -2.02
N GLN A 558 -1.07 -12.55 -1.48
CA GLN A 558 -2.00 -11.44 -1.67
C GLN A 558 -2.11 -11.02 -3.14
N LYS A 559 -0.99 -10.96 -3.88
CA LYS A 559 -1.01 -10.69 -5.33
C LYS A 559 -1.80 -11.75 -6.10
N GLU A 560 -1.64 -13.02 -5.72
CA GLU A 560 -2.38 -14.13 -6.32
C GLU A 560 -3.88 -14.07 -5.96
N VAL A 561 -4.22 -13.76 -4.70
CA VAL A 561 -5.61 -13.51 -4.27
C VAL A 561 -6.26 -12.40 -5.08
N MET A 562 -5.57 -11.29 -5.35
CA MET A 562 -6.12 -10.21 -6.20
C MET A 562 -6.43 -10.70 -7.62
N ALA A 563 -5.53 -11.49 -8.22
CA ALA A 563 -5.75 -12.07 -9.54
C ALA A 563 -6.95 -13.04 -9.54
N LEU A 564 -7.05 -13.90 -8.52
CA LEU A 564 -8.15 -14.86 -8.38
C LEU A 564 -9.48 -14.18 -8.04
N ASN A 565 -9.50 -13.10 -7.25
CA ASN A 565 -10.69 -12.31 -7.00
C ASN A 565 -11.24 -11.66 -8.27
N THR A 566 -10.36 -11.29 -9.21
CA THR A 566 -10.79 -10.81 -10.53
C THR A 566 -11.47 -11.92 -11.32
N LEU A 567 -10.95 -13.15 -11.27
CA LEU A 567 -11.59 -14.32 -11.87
C LEU A 567 -12.93 -14.66 -11.20
N LYS A 568 -13.01 -14.56 -9.86
CA LYS A 568 -14.25 -14.70 -9.09
C LYS A 568 -15.31 -13.72 -9.56
N PHE A 569 -14.95 -12.45 -9.66
CA PHE A 569 -15.85 -11.41 -10.15
C PHE A 569 -16.39 -11.76 -11.54
N ILE A 570 -15.51 -12.16 -12.48
CA ILE A 570 -15.93 -12.54 -13.84
C ILE A 570 -16.85 -13.77 -13.82
N TYR A 571 -16.58 -14.75 -12.97
CA TYR A 571 -17.35 -15.99 -12.89
C TYR A 571 -18.75 -15.75 -12.31
N GLU A 572 -18.83 -15.05 -11.18
CA GLU A 572 -20.08 -14.69 -10.51
C GLU A 572 -20.95 -13.77 -11.39
N ASN A 573 -20.30 -12.87 -12.14
CA ASN A 573 -20.97 -11.90 -13.01
C ASN A 573 -21.01 -12.30 -14.49
N ARG A 574 -20.76 -13.58 -14.84
CA ARG A 574 -20.67 -13.99 -16.25
C ARG A 574 -21.92 -13.66 -17.06
N TRP A 575 -23.10 -13.77 -16.45
CA TRP A 575 -24.38 -13.49 -17.09
C TRP A 575 -24.65 -11.99 -17.22
N THR A 576 -24.28 -11.20 -16.23
CA THR A 576 -24.44 -9.73 -16.27
C THR A 576 -23.48 -9.10 -17.26
N LEU A 577 -22.22 -9.54 -17.29
CA LEU A 577 -21.21 -9.11 -18.26
C LEU A 577 -21.63 -9.48 -19.70
N THR A 578 -22.12 -10.71 -19.91
CA THR A 578 -22.63 -11.13 -21.23
C THR A 578 -23.81 -10.27 -21.66
N SER A 579 -24.73 -9.96 -20.74
CA SER A 579 -25.90 -9.11 -21.01
C SER A 579 -25.49 -7.68 -21.37
N MET A 580 -24.54 -7.09 -20.63
CA MET A 580 -23.98 -5.77 -20.94
C MET A 580 -23.29 -5.76 -22.30
N ALA A 581 -22.53 -6.80 -22.66
CA ALA A 581 -21.90 -6.89 -23.97
C ALA A 581 -22.92 -6.94 -25.11
N VAL A 582 -24.01 -7.70 -24.94
CA VAL A 582 -25.11 -7.77 -25.91
C VAL A 582 -25.83 -6.42 -26.03
N ILE A 583 -26.13 -5.76 -24.91
CA ILE A 583 -26.74 -4.41 -24.90
C ILE A 583 -25.81 -3.40 -25.59
N THR A 584 -24.51 -3.45 -25.31
CA THR A 584 -23.52 -2.54 -25.91
C THR A 584 -23.42 -2.76 -27.42
N LEU A 585 -23.41 -4.01 -27.88
CA LEU A 585 -23.47 -4.34 -29.31
C LEU A 585 -24.77 -3.84 -29.96
N PHE A 586 -25.90 -3.96 -29.25
CA PHE A 586 -27.19 -3.46 -29.72
C PHE A 586 -27.20 -1.92 -29.82
N LEU A 587 -26.67 -1.23 -28.81
CA LEU A 587 -26.52 0.23 -28.82
C LEU A 587 -25.57 0.70 -29.92
N LEU A 588 -24.44 0.02 -30.10
CA LEU A 588 -23.49 0.33 -31.18
C LEU A 588 -24.15 0.14 -32.55
N TYR A 589 -24.89 -0.96 -32.73
CA TYR A 589 -25.71 -1.19 -33.92
C TYR A 589 -26.74 -0.06 -34.11
N PHE A 590 -27.43 0.33 -33.05
CA PHE A 590 -28.43 1.40 -33.09
C PHE A 590 -27.82 2.75 -33.49
N ILE A 591 -26.67 3.10 -32.90
CA ILE A 591 -25.97 4.35 -33.19
C ILE A 591 -25.52 4.40 -34.65
N ILE A 592 -24.88 3.33 -35.15
CA ILE A 592 -24.33 3.27 -36.50
C ILE A 592 -25.44 3.31 -37.56
N TYR A 593 -26.53 2.56 -37.36
CA TYR A 593 -27.56 2.39 -38.38
C TYR A 593 -28.72 3.39 -38.28
N PHE A 594 -28.96 4.01 -37.13
CA PHE A 594 -30.09 4.94 -36.95
C PHE A 594 -29.62 6.35 -36.61
N VAL A 595 -28.89 6.51 -35.52
CA VAL A 595 -28.54 7.85 -35.00
C VAL A 595 -27.66 8.60 -35.99
N HIS A 596 -26.60 7.96 -36.50
CA HIS A 596 -25.67 8.62 -37.41
C HIS A 596 -26.32 9.04 -38.75
N PRO A 597 -27.07 8.17 -39.47
CA PRO A 597 -27.79 8.58 -40.67
C PRO A 597 -28.84 9.67 -40.41
N TYR A 598 -29.56 9.60 -39.29
CA TYR A 598 -30.57 10.58 -38.92
C TYR A 598 -29.96 11.98 -38.72
N ILE A 599 -28.89 12.08 -37.91
CA ILE A 599 -28.15 13.33 -37.71
C ILE A 599 -27.63 13.88 -39.04
N LYS A 600 -27.08 13.02 -39.91
CA LYS A 600 -26.58 13.42 -41.22
C LYS A 600 -27.67 14.02 -42.12
N ILE A 601 -28.89 13.45 -42.09
CA ILE A 601 -30.03 13.96 -42.85
C ILE A 601 -30.52 15.29 -42.28
N ILE A 602 -30.68 15.42 -40.96
CA ILE A 602 -31.07 16.67 -40.31
C ILE A 602 -30.09 17.80 -40.64
N ASN A 603 -28.80 17.55 -40.52
CA ASN A 603 -27.78 18.54 -40.83
C ASN A 603 -27.86 18.99 -42.30
N ARG A 604 -28.16 18.08 -43.22
CA ARG A 604 -28.34 18.40 -44.64
C ARG A 604 -29.63 19.19 -44.90
N ILE A 605 -30.74 18.83 -44.26
CA ILE A 605 -32.00 19.59 -44.33
C ILE A 605 -31.78 21.02 -43.82
N THR A 606 -31.10 21.17 -42.70
CA THR A 606 -30.82 22.48 -42.10
C THR A 606 -29.97 23.35 -43.02
N LYS A 607 -28.90 22.79 -43.61
CA LYS A 607 -28.08 23.48 -44.63
C LYS A 607 -28.90 23.90 -45.85
N LEU A 608 -29.77 23.02 -46.35
CA LEU A 608 -30.61 23.32 -47.52
C LEU A 608 -31.66 24.39 -47.20
N ARG A 609 -32.29 24.38 -46.03
CA ARG A 609 -33.21 25.45 -45.59
C ARG A 609 -32.52 26.80 -45.47
N LEU A 610 -31.28 26.84 -44.97
CA LEU A 610 -30.48 28.06 -44.96
C LEU A 610 -30.19 28.56 -46.37
N SER A 611 -29.85 27.67 -47.30
CA SER A 611 -29.64 28.04 -48.71
C SER A 611 -30.92 28.51 -49.40
N GLU A 612 -32.08 27.89 -49.10
CA GLU A 612 -33.38 28.34 -49.58
C GLU A 612 -33.68 29.76 -49.13
N LYS A 613 -33.49 30.05 -47.83
CA LYS A 613 -33.66 31.39 -47.27
C LYS A 613 -32.75 32.41 -47.96
N LEU A 614 -31.47 32.07 -48.14
CA LEU A 614 -30.50 32.94 -48.81
C LEU A 614 -30.91 33.26 -50.25
N ILE A 615 -31.40 32.27 -51.01
CA ILE A 615 -31.88 32.47 -52.38
C ILE A 615 -33.14 33.33 -52.42
N ILE A 616 -34.05 33.18 -51.46
CA ILE A 616 -35.22 34.04 -51.35
C ILE A 616 -34.80 35.49 -51.06
N ASP A 617 -33.81 35.68 -50.18
CA ASP A 617 -33.29 36.99 -49.83
C ASP A 617 -32.52 37.63 -51.01
N THR A 618 -31.74 36.86 -51.77
CA THR A 618 -31.08 37.34 -53.00
C THR A 618 -32.07 37.71 -54.09
N ARG A 619 -33.17 36.96 -54.25
CA ARG A 619 -34.28 37.33 -55.15
C ARG A 619 -34.90 38.65 -54.75
N LYS A 620 -35.30 38.81 -53.48
CA LYS A 620 -35.85 40.07 -52.95
C LYS A 620 -34.88 41.24 -53.14
N ALA A 621 -33.59 41.03 -52.91
CA ALA A 621 -32.57 42.05 -53.12
C ALA A 621 -32.39 42.41 -54.61
N THR A 622 -32.47 41.41 -55.50
CA THR A 622 -32.38 41.61 -56.96
C THR A 622 -33.60 42.34 -57.50
N GLU A 623 -34.81 41.98 -57.04
CA GLU A 623 -36.06 42.69 -57.30
C GLU A 623 -35.95 44.15 -56.83
N LYS A 624 -35.48 44.39 -55.60
CA LYS A 624 -35.26 45.75 -55.09
C LYS A 624 -34.29 46.54 -55.98
N LYS A 625 -33.17 45.96 -56.39
CA LYS A 625 -32.19 46.62 -57.29
C LYS A 625 -32.78 46.94 -58.65
N TYR A 626 -33.60 46.05 -59.21
CA TYR A 626 -34.32 46.29 -60.47
C TYR A 626 -35.32 47.43 -60.34
N PHE A 627 -36.15 47.46 -59.29
CA PHE A 627 -37.11 48.54 -59.04
C PHE A 627 -36.44 49.89 -58.74
N MET A 628 -35.24 49.88 -58.15
CA MET A 628 -34.40 51.07 -57.98
C MET A 628 -33.66 51.49 -59.26
N ARG A 629 -33.94 50.85 -60.41
CA ARG A 629 -33.31 51.06 -61.73
C ARG A 629 -31.78 50.86 -61.74
N GLN A 630 -31.25 50.08 -60.79
CA GLN A 630 -29.82 49.76 -60.70
C GLN A 630 -29.41 48.55 -61.58
N LEU A 631 -30.39 47.88 -62.20
CA LEU A 631 -30.19 46.73 -63.10
C LEU A 631 -31.07 46.89 -64.34
N ASN A 632 -30.58 46.45 -65.50
CA ASN A 632 -31.40 46.36 -66.72
C ASN A 632 -32.25 45.08 -66.74
N GLU A 633 -33.34 45.09 -67.51
CA GLU A 633 -34.33 44.02 -67.56
C GLU A 633 -33.75 42.67 -67.99
N MET A 634 -32.85 42.68 -68.97
CA MET A 634 -32.22 41.45 -69.45
C MET A 634 -31.36 40.76 -68.36
N THR A 635 -30.62 41.55 -67.59
CA THR A 635 -29.82 41.03 -66.47
C THR A 635 -30.70 40.57 -65.32
N PHE A 636 -31.77 41.30 -65.03
CA PHE A 636 -32.77 40.91 -64.03
C PHE A 636 -33.41 39.55 -64.36
N ASN A 637 -33.95 39.39 -65.57
CA ASN A 637 -34.59 38.14 -66.01
C ASN A 637 -33.62 36.95 -65.97
N LYS A 638 -32.36 37.17 -66.35
CA LYS A 638 -31.32 36.13 -66.28
C LYS A 638 -31.01 35.72 -64.84
N ILE A 639 -30.87 36.67 -63.91
CA ILE A 639 -30.62 36.37 -62.49
C ILE A 639 -31.84 35.66 -61.88
N MET A 640 -33.06 36.15 -62.14
CA MET A 640 -34.28 35.55 -61.61
C MET A 640 -34.49 34.12 -62.10
N ALA A 641 -34.27 33.86 -63.39
CA ALA A 641 -34.36 32.50 -63.93
C ALA A 641 -33.33 31.56 -63.28
N GLN A 642 -32.09 32.03 -63.05
CA GLN A 642 -31.05 31.24 -62.38
C GLN A 642 -31.37 30.97 -60.90
N GLU A 643 -31.89 31.95 -60.18
CA GLU A 643 -32.28 31.80 -58.78
C GLU A 643 -33.54 30.93 -58.62
N GLU A 644 -34.51 31.00 -59.53
CA GLU A 644 -35.67 30.11 -59.56
C GLU A 644 -35.25 28.65 -59.80
N ASP A 645 -34.36 28.40 -60.76
CA ASP A 645 -33.81 27.06 -61.03
C ASP A 645 -33.06 26.48 -59.82
N LYS A 646 -32.30 27.32 -59.09
CA LYS A 646 -31.63 26.91 -57.85
C LYS A 646 -32.64 26.61 -56.74
N LEU A 647 -33.67 27.44 -56.60
CA LEU A 647 -34.72 27.28 -55.61
C LEU A 647 -35.51 25.98 -55.84
N LEU A 648 -35.90 25.68 -57.08
CA LEU A 648 -36.61 24.46 -57.43
C LEU A 648 -35.76 23.20 -57.15
N LYS A 649 -34.45 23.24 -57.44
CA LYS A 649 -33.52 22.15 -57.08
C LYS A 649 -33.44 21.93 -55.58
N ILE A 650 -33.31 23.00 -54.79
CA ILE A 650 -33.24 22.92 -53.33
C ILE A 650 -34.54 22.40 -52.73
N LYS A 651 -35.71 22.88 -53.20
CA LYS A 651 -37.03 22.40 -52.76
C LYS A 651 -37.25 20.92 -53.06
N SER A 652 -36.84 20.47 -54.25
CA SER A 652 -36.88 19.05 -54.64
C SER A 652 -36.00 18.18 -53.74
N GLU A 653 -34.78 18.64 -53.44
CA GLU A 653 -33.87 17.92 -52.55
C GLU A 653 -34.35 17.90 -51.10
N LEU A 654 -34.92 19.01 -50.61
CA LEU A 654 -35.58 19.10 -49.29
C LEU A 654 -36.74 18.11 -49.19
N ALA A 655 -37.67 18.10 -50.14
CA ALA A 655 -38.81 17.18 -50.13
C ALA A 655 -38.35 15.71 -50.07
N LYS A 656 -37.28 15.37 -50.80
CA LYS A 656 -36.67 14.04 -50.76
C LYS A 656 -36.07 13.71 -49.38
N LEU A 657 -35.28 14.62 -48.81
CA LEU A 657 -34.62 14.40 -47.51
C LEU A 657 -35.62 14.38 -46.35
N THR A 658 -36.66 15.21 -46.37
CA THR A 658 -37.73 15.20 -45.36
C THR A 658 -38.53 13.90 -45.42
N LYS A 659 -38.72 13.32 -46.60
CA LYS A 659 -39.32 11.99 -46.75
C LYS A 659 -38.42 10.90 -46.16
N GLU A 660 -37.10 10.98 -46.40
CA GLU A 660 -36.11 10.05 -45.81
C GLU A 660 -36.01 10.19 -44.28
N GLU A 661 -36.07 11.41 -43.75
CA GLU A 661 -36.15 11.70 -42.31
C GLU A 661 -37.40 11.06 -41.68
N TYR A 662 -38.56 11.21 -42.31
CA TYR A 662 -39.82 10.63 -41.84
C TYR A 662 -39.74 9.09 -41.74
N PHE A 663 -39.10 8.44 -42.72
CA PHE A 663 -38.92 6.98 -42.69
C PHE A 663 -37.97 6.53 -41.57
N LEU A 664 -36.88 7.26 -41.32
CA LEU A 664 -35.95 6.96 -40.22
C LEU A 664 -36.60 7.16 -38.85
N LYS A 665 -37.38 8.25 -38.67
CA LYS A 665 -38.08 8.55 -37.41
C LYS A 665 -39.11 7.48 -37.03
N ARG A 666 -39.72 6.82 -38.01
CA ARG A 666 -40.75 5.80 -37.79
C ARG A 666 -40.22 4.36 -37.75
N LEU A 667 -38.90 4.17 -37.81
CA LEU A 667 -38.21 2.86 -37.78
C LEU A 667 -38.74 1.83 -38.80
N LYS A 668 -39.34 2.27 -39.92
CA LYS A 668 -39.91 1.38 -40.94
C LYS A 668 -38.83 0.79 -41.85
N PHE A 669 -38.15 -0.23 -41.33
CA PHE A 669 -36.95 -0.83 -41.93
C PHE A 669 -37.17 -1.43 -43.33
N LYS A 670 -38.35 -2.03 -43.54
CA LYS A 670 -38.74 -2.65 -44.82
C LYS A 670 -38.79 -1.61 -45.94
N ASP A 671 -39.26 -0.40 -45.63
CA ASP A 671 -39.43 0.68 -46.59
C ASP A 671 -38.09 1.36 -46.93
N LEU A 672 -37.21 1.53 -45.95
CA LEU A 672 -35.85 2.05 -46.16
C LEU A 672 -34.98 1.12 -47.02
N ARG A 673 -34.99 -0.19 -46.75
CA ARG A 673 -34.29 -1.17 -47.59
C ARG A 673 -34.84 -1.19 -49.02
N ASN A 674 -36.16 -1.10 -49.17
CA ASN A 674 -36.79 -1.02 -50.48
C ASN A 674 -36.36 0.25 -51.23
N LEU A 675 -36.27 1.38 -50.53
CA LEU A 675 -35.88 2.68 -51.08
C LEU A 675 -34.38 2.74 -51.46
N GLU A 676 -33.49 2.13 -50.67
CA GLU A 676 -32.09 1.94 -51.04
C GLU A 676 -31.91 1.00 -52.24
N SER A 677 -32.66 -0.11 -52.26
CA SER A 677 -32.63 -1.03 -53.40
C SER A 677 -33.14 -0.36 -54.69
N ALA A 678 -34.14 0.52 -54.57
CA ALA A 678 -34.65 1.33 -55.67
C ALA A 678 -33.62 2.37 -56.13
N LYS A 679 -32.97 3.09 -55.21
CA LYS A 679 -31.87 4.02 -55.52
C LYS A 679 -30.71 3.32 -56.25
N LYS A 680 -30.35 2.11 -55.83
CA LYS A 680 -29.28 1.33 -56.47
C LYS A 680 -29.67 0.92 -57.90
N LYS A 681 -30.90 0.45 -58.09
CA LYS A 681 -31.45 0.15 -59.43
C LYS A 681 -31.50 1.40 -60.33
N GLU A 682 -31.90 2.54 -59.80
CA GLU A 682 -31.95 3.81 -60.51
C GLU A 682 -30.54 4.28 -60.95
N GLN A 683 -29.56 4.21 -60.06
CA GLN A 683 -28.17 4.53 -60.38
C GLN A 683 -27.59 3.59 -61.45
N GLU A 684 -27.94 2.31 -61.41
CA GLU A 684 -27.56 1.35 -62.46
C GLU A 684 -28.22 1.69 -63.80
N ARG A 685 -29.49 2.13 -63.83
CA ARG A 685 -30.16 2.61 -65.04
C ARG A 685 -29.48 3.86 -65.61
N ILE A 686 -29.20 4.86 -64.77
CA ILE A 686 -28.50 6.10 -65.19
C ILE A 686 -27.11 5.78 -65.74
N LYS A 687 -26.35 4.86 -65.10
CA LYS A 687 -25.05 4.43 -65.61
C LYS A 687 -25.17 3.74 -66.96
N LYS A 688 -26.16 2.86 -67.15
CA LYS A 688 -26.44 2.22 -68.45
C LYS A 688 -26.82 3.25 -69.51
N GLU A 689 -27.66 4.21 -69.18
CA GLU A 689 -28.10 5.26 -70.10
C GLU A 689 -26.94 6.18 -70.51
N LYS A 690 -26.06 6.56 -69.56
CA LYS A 690 -24.82 7.30 -69.86
C LYS A 690 -23.88 6.49 -70.76
N LYS A 691 -23.76 5.17 -70.53
CA LYS A 691 -22.98 4.27 -71.40
C LYS A 691 -23.57 4.20 -72.81
N LEU A 692 -24.89 4.11 -72.92
CA LEU A 692 -25.61 4.12 -74.21
C LEU A 692 -25.47 5.46 -74.95
N LYS A 693 -25.64 6.60 -74.26
CA LYS A 693 -25.43 7.94 -74.85
C LYS A 693 -23.98 8.15 -75.31
N LYS A 694 -22.99 7.64 -74.56
CA LYS A 694 -21.57 7.67 -74.97
C LYS A 694 -21.32 6.80 -76.20
N ASN A 695 -21.91 5.60 -76.25
CA ASN A 695 -21.81 4.71 -77.40
C ASN A 695 -22.52 5.27 -78.64
N ALA A 696 -23.67 5.93 -78.48
CA ALA A 696 -24.38 6.61 -79.56
C ALA A 696 -23.58 7.80 -80.11
N LYS A 697 -22.98 8.63 -79.24
CA LYS A 697 -22.06 9.70 -79.67
C LYS A 697 -20.86 9.16 -80.44
N LYS A 698 -20.29 8.03 -80.01
CA LYS A 698 -19.18 7.38 -80.71
C LYS A 698 -19.59 6.84 -82.08
N LYS A 699 -20.74 6.14 -82.18
CA LYS A 699 -21.28 5.71 -83.48
C LYS A 699 -21.58 6.89 -84.40
N MET A 700 -22.13 7.99 -83.87
CA MET A 700 -22.40 9.20 -84.66
C MET A 700 -21.10 9.85 -85.17
N SER A 701 -20.04 9.90 -84.35
CA SER A 701 -18.73 10.38 -84.81
C SER A 701 -18.11 9.46 -85.85
N ASP A 702 -18.25 8.14 -85.69
CA ASP A 702 -17.73 7.15 -86.65
C ASP A 702 -18.47 7.27 -88.00
N ILE A 703 -19.80 7.49 -87.99
CA ILE A 703 -20.60 7.74 -89.20
C ILE A 703 -20.24 9.08 -89.87
N ILE A 704 -19.98 10.14 -89.10
CA ILE A 704 -19.55 11.44 -89.66
C ILE A 704 -18.17 11.31 -90.30
N VAL A 705 -17.25 10.57 -89.69
CA VAL A 705 -15.91 10.30 -90.24
C VAL A 705 -15.99 9.41 -91.49
N GLU A 706 -16.89 8.42 -91.53
CA GLU A 706 -17.12 7.57 -92.71
C GLU A 706 -17.77 8.35 -93.86
N HIS A 707 -18.72 9.24 -93.56
CA HIS A 707 -19.35 10.12 -94.54
C HIS A 707 -18.36 11.15 -95.10
N ASP A 708 -17.45 11.72 -94.28
CA ASP A 708 -16.41 12.65 -94.74
C ASP A 708 -15.27 11.95 -95.50
N MET A 709 -14.97 10.68 -95.20
CA MET A 709 -14.00 9.89 -95.97
C MET A 709 -14.57 9.42 -97.31
N ASN A 710 -15.86 9.09 -97.39
CA ASN A 710 -16.53 8.75 -98.65
C ASN A 710 -16.81 9.98 -99.52
N LYS A 711 -16.98 11.19 -98.94
CA LYS A 711 -17.09 12.44 -99.71
C LYS A 711 -15.75 12.90 -100.32
N LYS A 712 -14.61 12.43 -99.79
CA LYS A 712 -13.25 12.70 -100.34
C LYS A 712 -12.72 11.63 -101.30
N LYS A 713 -13.39 10.48 -101.44
CA LYS A 713 -12.96 9.39 -102.34
C LYS A 713 -13.85 9.20 -103.58
N THR A 714 -14.92 9.98 -103.73
CA THR A 714 -15.85 9.86 -104.87
C THR A 714 -16.21 11.22 -105.47
N ILE A 715 -15.18 12.04 -105.78
CA ILE A 715 -15.26 13.20 -106.69
C ILE A 715 -14.24 13.06 -107.85
N ARG A 716 -13.71 11.84 -108.10
CA ARG A 716 -12.86 11.54 -109.27
C ARG A 716 -13.34 10.45 -110.21
N GLU A 717 -14.47 9.78 -109.96
CA GLU A 717 -15.10 8.92 -110.96
C GLU A 717 -16.60 9.25 -111.08
N TYR A 718 -16.81 10.17 -112.02
CA TYR A 718 -17.99 10.51 -112.81
C TYR A 718 -19.30 9.74 -112.60
N LEU A 719 -20.37 10.53 -112.45
CA LEU A 719 -21.60 10.47 -113.26
C LEU A 719 -21.79 9.16 -114.06
N GLY A 720 -22.52 8.23 -113.45
CA GLY A 720 -22.98 7.02 -114.11
C GLY A 720 -24.19 6.44 -113.39
N VAL A 721 -25.36 6.67 -113.99
CA VAL A 721 -26.53 5.79 -113.92
C VAL A 721 -27.47 5.89 -112.70
N LYS A 722 -28.65 6.43 -113.04
CA LYS A 722 -29.97 6.33 -112.43
C LYS A 722 -30.32 4.97 -111.80
N LYS A 723 -31.32 5.06 -110.91
CA LYS A 723 -32.42 4.11 -110.60
C LYS A 723 -32.25 3.23 -109.35
N LYS A 724 -33.16 3.54 -108.42
CA LYS A 724 -34.10 2.65 -107.72
C LYS A 724 -33.56 1.75 -106.60
N HIS A 725 -34.43 1.71 -105.58
CA HIS A 725 -34.65 0.62 -104.62
C HIS A 725 -33.63 0.55 -103.49
N LYS A 726 -33.99 0.16 -102.26
CA LYS A 726 -35.25 -0.01 -101.52
C LYS A 726 -34.78 -0.31 -100.08
N GLU A 727 -35.68 -0.15 -99.13
CA GLU A 727 -35.84 -0.97 -97.92
C GLU A 727 -34.63 -1.78 -97.44
N PHE A 728 -34.15 -1.51 -96.22
CA PHE A 728 -33.52 -2.54 -95.40
C PHE A 728 -34.17 -2.59 -94.01
N VAL A 729 -34.85 -3.72 -93.82
CA VAL A 729 -35.33 -4.29 -92.56
C VAL A 729 -34.14 -4.64 -91.68
N PHE A 730 -34.27 -4.39 -90.38
CA PHE A 730 -33.35 -4.86 -89.35
C PHE A 730 -33.57 -6.37 -89.13
N ASP A 731 -32.49 -7.15 -89.27
CA ASP A 731 -32.38 -8.49 -88.71
C ASP A 731 -31.12 -8.60 -87.81
N GLU A 732 -31.17 -9.60 -86.94
CA GLU A 732 -30.43 -9.84 -85.70
C GLU A 732 -28.89 -9.75 -85.66
N GLY A 733 -28.35 -9.65 -84.43
CA GLY A 733 -26.94 -9.91 -84.16
C GLY A 733 -26.52 -9.86 -82.69
N ILE A 734 -27.02 -10.79 -81.87
CA ILE A 734 -26.55 -11.07 -80.49
C ILE A 734 -25.23 -11.87 -80.55
N LYS A 735 -24.26 -11.54 -79.67
CA LYS A 735 -23.42 -12.46 -78.83
C LYS A 735 -21.95 -12.03 -78.75
N LYS A 736 -21.56 -11.43 -77.61
CA LYS A 736 -20.30 -11.69 -76.85
C LYS A 736 -20.12 -10.68 -75.70
N GLU A 737 -20.91 -10.81 -74.62
CA GLU A 737 -20.59 -10.13 -73.34
C GLU A 737 -21.20 -10.85 -72.11
N LYS A 738 -21.38 -12.17 -72.16
CA LYS A 738 -21.94 -12.97 -71.04
C LYS A 738 -20.98 -13.98 -70.40
N LEU A 739 -19.77 -14.16 -70.90
CA LEU A 739 -18.86 -15.21 -70.40
C LEU A 739 -17.90 -14.75 -69.28
N ASN A 740 -17.61 -13.45 -69.14
CA ASN A 740 -16.62 -12.97 -68.16
C ASN A 740 -17.18 -12.65 -66.76
N ASN A 741 -18.49 -12.46 -66.59
CA ASN A 741 -19.08 -12.14 -65.29
C ASN A 741 -19.47 -13.38 -64.45
N GLN A 742 -19.58 -14.57 -65.04
CA GLN A 742 -19.84 -15.80 -64.28
C GLN A 742 -18.59 -16.34 -63.57
N ASN A 743 -17.39 -16.17 -64.15
CA ASN A 743 -16.13 -16.66 -63.56
C ASN A 743 -15.63 -15.84 -62.37
N PHE A 744 -16.07 -14.59 -62.23
CA PHE A 744 -15.71 -13.74 -61.08
C PHE A 744 -16.61 -14.01 -59.86
N LEU A 745 -17.90 -14.30 -60.09
CA LEU A 745 -18.82 -14.66 -59.00
C LEU A 745 -18.57 -16.08 -58.46
N SER A 746 -18.20 -17.05 -59.31
CA SER A 746 -17.95 -18.43 -58.86
C SER A 746 -16.73 -18.54 -57.92
N LYS A 747 -15.64 -17.81 -58.21
CA LYS A 747 -14.45 -17.76 -57.34
C LYS A 747 -14.74 -17.12 -55.98
N LYS A 748 -15.61 -16.12 -55.91
CA LYS A 748 -15.97 -15.45 -54.65
C LYS A 748 -16.91 -16.30 -53.79
N LEU A 749 -17.82 -17.04 -54.43
CA LEU A 749 -18.70 -18.01 -53.77
C LEU A 749 -17.94 -19.24 -53.24
N GLN A 750 -16.95 -19.77 -53.97
CA GLN A 750 -16.09 -20.86 -53.48
C GLN A 750 -15.29 -20.47 -52.23
N LYS A 751 -14.80 -19.21 -52.16
CA LYS A 751 -14.04 -18.70 -51.02
C LYS A 751 -14.91 -18.48 -49.77
N ILE A 752 -16.19 -18.13 -49.95
CA ILE A 752 -17.15 -18.01 -48.83
C ILE A 752 -17.62 -19.40 -48.37
N LYS A 753 -17.83 -20.35 -49.29
CA LYS A 753 -18.23 -21.72 -48.96
C LYS A 753 -17.15 -22.48 -48.17
N THR A 754 -15.87 -22.24 -48.48
CA THR A 754 -14.73 -22.80 -47.71
C THR A 754 -14.58 -22.19 -46.32
N LEU A 755 -14.91 -20.91 -46.12
CA LEU A 755 -14.91 -20.27 -44.79
C LEU A 755 -16.09 -20.74 -43.93
N PHE A 756 -17.25 -21.03 -44.53
CA PHE A 756 -18.40 -21.59 -43.81
C PHE A 756 -18.17 -23.04 -43.38
N LEU A 757 -17.65 -23.89 -44.27
CA LEU A 757 -17.33 -25.30 -43.94
C LEU A 757 -16.25 -25.42 -42.84
N LYS A 758 -15.29 -24.49 -42.78
CA LYS A 758 -14.27 -24.43 -41.73
C LYS A 758 -14.82 -23.98 -40.38
N LYS A 759 -15.94 -23.25 -40.36
CA LYS A 759 -16.62 -22.81 -39.13
C LYS A 759 -17.60 -23.87 -38.61
N GLU A 760 -18.21 -24.62 -39.53
CA GLU A 760 -19.11 -25.74 -39.23
C GLU A 760 -18.36 -26.96 -38.68
N SER A 761 -17.12 -27.22 -39.12
CA SER A 761 -16.27 -28.28 -38.56
C SER A 761 -15.80 -28.01 -37.12
N VAL A 762 -15.72 -26.73 -36.70
CA VAL A 762 -15.32 -26.32 -35.35
C VAL A 762 -16.51 -26.30 -34.38
N MET A 763 -17.74 -26.08 -34.90
CA MET A 763 -18.96 -26.21 -34.10
C MET A 763 -19.44 -27.66 -33.96
N ASN A 764 -19.18 -28.54 -34.93
CA ASN A 764 -19.55 -29.96 -34.80
C ASN A 764 -18.58 -30.77 -33.93
N SER A 765 -17.34 -30.30 -33.69
CA SER A 765 -16.42 -30.93 -32.74
C SER A 765 -16.73 -30.60 -31.27
N SER A 766 -17.57 -29.58 -31.01
CA SER A 766 -17.98 -29.17 -29.66
C SER A 766 -19.33 -29.75 -29.21
N ASN A 767 -20.10 -30.35 -30.11
CA ASN A 767 -21.43 -30.93 -29.83
C ASN A 767 -21.49 -32.47 -29.86
N ILE A 768 -20.34 -33.17 -29.90
CA ILE A 768 -20.29 -34.65 -29.87
C ILE A 768 -19.93 -35.21 -28.47
N ILE A 769 -19.67 -34.36 -27.47
CA ILE A 769 -19.49 -34.78 -26.06
C ILE A 769 -20.69 -34.30 -25.23
N SER A 770 -21.88 -34.80 -25.55
CA SER A 770 -23.04 -34.85 -24.64
C SER A 770 -24.24 -35.47 -25.38
N ASN A 771 -24.19 -36.78 -25.61
CA ASN A 771 -25.34 -37.71 -25.62
C ASN A 771 -24.96 -39.02 -26.30
N LYS A 772 -24.58 -40.03 -25.50
CA LYS A 772 -25.04 -41.41 -25.73
C LYS A 772 -24.76 -42.27 -24.51
N ASN A 773 -25.84 -42.73 -23.88
CA ASN A 773 -25.85 -43.83 -22.93
C ASN A 773 -26.23 -45.11 -23.68
N ILE A 774 -25.62 -46.23 -23.26
CA ILE A 774 -26.08 -47.63 -23.27
C ILE A 774 -25.73 -48.57 -24.47
N LEU A 775 -25.21 -49.74 -24.06
CA LEU A 775 -25.11 -51.10 -24.64
C LEU A 775 -23.81 -51.57 -25.37
N ASP A 776 -23.12 -52.44 -24.63
CA ASP A 776 -22.41 -53.70 -24.95
C ASP A 776 -21.09 -53.80 -25.74
N SER A 777 -20.18 -54.51 -25.06
CA SER A 777 -19.24 -55.56 -25.50
C SER A 777 -17.85 -55.20 -26.06
N ASP A 778 -16.84 -55.65 -25.31
CA ASP A 778 -15.56 -56.27 -25.71
C ASP A 778 -14.86 -55.81 -27.00
N ASN A 779 -13.74 -55.08 -26.84
CA ASN A 779 -12.38 -55.52 -27.23
C ASN A 779 -11.37 -54.35 -27.39
N ASN A 780 -10.26 -54.46 -26.66
CA ASN A 780 -8.86 -54.22 -27.04
C ASN A 780 -8.33 -52.89 -27.66
N ILE A 781 -7.23 -52.46 -27.01
CA ILE A 781 -5.98 -51.84 -27.52
C ILE A 781 -5.84 -50.31 -27.60
N SER A 782 -4.82 -49.87 -26.83
CA SER A 782 -3.83 -48.80 -27.06
C SER A 782 -4.20 -47.61 -27.94
N GLY A 783 -4.21 -46.42 -27.33
CA GLY A 783 -4.20 -45.18 -28.09
C GLY A 783 -4.31 -43.91 -27.25
N ASN A 784 -3.56 -43.77 -26.14
CA ASN A 784 -3.56 -42.47 -25.43
C ASN A 784 -2.27 -42.09 -24.67
N ILE A 785 -1.13 -42.72 -24.95
CA ILE A 785 0.14 -42.45 -24.23
C ILE A 785 1.02 -41.38 -24.90
N LYS A 786 0.73 -40.94 -26.14
CA LYS A 786 1.66 -40.07 -26.89
C LYS A 786 1.54 -38.55 -26.65
N THR A 787 0.45 -38.06 -26.06
CA THR A 787 0.23 -36.61 -25.86
C THR A 787 0.70 -36.10 -24.50
N ASN A 788 0.46 -36.86 -23.40
CA ASN A 788 0.92 -36.44 -22.07
C ASN A 788 2.44 -36.57 -21.87
N SER A 789 3.11 -37.47 -22.60
CA SER A 789 4.57 -37.61 -22.57
C SER A 789 5.31 -36.40 -23.17
N ARG A 790 4.71 -35.69 -24.14
CA ARG A 790 5.41 -34.60 -24.85
C ARG A 790 5.41 -33.27 -24.08
N ASN A 791 4.34 -32.96 -23.35
CA ASN A 791 4.30 -31.76 -22.52
C ASN A 791 5.23 -31.89 -21.31
N HIS A 792 5.28 -33.08 -20.69
CA HIS A 792 6.19 -33.34 -19.57
C HIS A 792 7.67 -33.27 -19.94
N ILE A 793 8.03 -33.62 -21.18
CA ILE A 793 9.40 -33.48 -21.72
C ILE A 793 9.72 -32.00 -22.00
N ALA A 794 8.76 -31.22 -22.52
CA ALA A 794 8.95 -29.80 -22.77
C ALA A 794 9.17 -29.01 -21.47
N ASP A 795 8.41 -29.32 -20.43
CA ASP A 795 8.52 -28.66 -19.11
C ASP A 795 9.85 -29.00 -18.42
N ASN A 796 10.32 -30.25 -18.52
CA ASN A 796 11.64 -30.64 -18.01
C ASN A 796 12.78 -29.95 -18.78
N ILE A 797 12.68 -29.80 -20.10
CA ILE A 797 13.69 -29.08 -20.90
C ILE A 797 13.69 -27.58 -20.56
N LEU A 798 12.52 -26.99 -20.30
CA LEU A 798 12.39 -25.59 -19.91
C LEU A 798 13.05 -25.34 -18.55
N SER A 799 12.77 -26.21 -17.57
CA SER A 799 13.34 -26.15 -16.22
C SER A 799 14.86 -26.33 -16.23
N GLN A 800 15.38 -27.30 -16.99
CA GLN A 800 16.84 -27.50 -17.11
C GLN A 800 17.56 -26.30 -17.73
N LYS A 801 16.96 -25.65 -18.74
CA LYS A 801 17.54 -24.46 -19.38
C LYS A 801 17.48 -23.24 -18.46
N GLN A 802 16.43 -23.11 -17.65
CA GLN A 802 16.31 -22.02 -16.67
C GLN A 802 17.38 -22.13 -15.58
N ASN A 803 17.56 -23.32 -15.00
CA ASN A 803 18.60 -23.57 -13.99
C ASN A 803 20.02 -23.31 -14.55
N LYS A 804 20.23 -23.60 -15.84
CA LYS A 804 21.51 -23.34 -16.51
C LYS A 804 21.78 -21.83 -16.68
N ILE A 805 20.75 -21.03 -16.96
CA ILE A 805 20.87 -19.56 -17.03
C ILE A 805 21.18 -18.98 -15.64
N GLU A 806 20.48 -19.45 -14.59
CA GLU A 806 20.69 -18.98 -13.22
C GLU A 806 22.10 -19.33 -12.70
N SER A 807 22.58 -20.55 -12.95
CA SER A 807 23.96 -20.93 -12.58
C SER A 807 25.01 -20.07 -13.29
N SER A 808 24.83 -19.75 -14.58
CA SER A 808 25.75 -18.91 -15.36
C SER A 808 25.75 -17.44 -14.92
N ILE A 809 24.64 -16.94 -14.37
CA ILE A 809 24.54 -15.59 -13.80
C ILE A 809 25.27 -15.54 -12.46
N ASN A 810 25.04 -16.53 -11.60
CA ASN A 810 25.64 -16.59 -10.26
C ASN A 810 27.16 -16.77 -10.32
N GLU A 811 27.66 -17.62 -11.21
CA GLU A 811 29.11 -17.85 -11.40
C GLU A 811 29.85 -16.59 -11.94
N LYS A 812 29.17 -15.74 -12.72
CA LYS A 812 29.74 -14.48 -13.20
C LYS A 812 29.61 -13.33 -12.19
N SER A 813 28.56 -13.35 -11.36
CA SER A 813 28.36 -12.38 -10.27
C SER A 813 29.39 -12.54 -9.15
N SER A 814 29.90 -13.76 -8.91
CA SER A 814 30.89 -14.01 -7.86
C SER A 814 32.33 -13.61 -8.21
N ASN A 815 32.59 -13.15 -9.44
CA ASN A 815 33.92 -12.73 -9.92
C ASN A 815 34.06 -11.20 -10.08
N CYS A 816 33.12 -10.41 -9.56
CA CYS A 816 33.19 -8.95 -9.61
C CYS A 816 33.45 -8.39 -8.21
N ASP A 817 34.72 -8.13 -7.89
CA ASP A 817 35.10 -7.41 -6.67
C ASP A 817 34.76 -5.91 -6.78
N ASN A 818 34.43 -5.34 -5.61
CA ASN A 818 33.93 -4.00 -5.38
C ASN A 818 34.72 -2.89 -6.11
N GLN A 819 34.19 -2.41 -7.24
CA GLN A 819 33.83 -1.01 -7.51
C GLN A 819 33.56 -0.80 -9.02
N THR A 820 32.40 -0.20 -9.31
CA THR A 820 31.81 0.26 -10.59
C THR A 820 30.77 -0.64 -11.26
N GLN A 821 29.59 -0.03 -11.47
CA GLN A 821 28.35 -0.61 -11.98
C GLN A 821 28.39 -0.96 -13.48
N ASP A 822 29.51 -0.68 -14.16
CA ASP A 822 29.71 -0.89 -15.59
C ASP A 822 30.18 -2.31 -15.98
N CYS A 823 30.63 -3.12 -15.02
CA CYS A 823 31.08 -4.49 -15.30
C CYS A 823 29.92 -5.46 -15.63
N VAL A 824 28.74 -5.24 -15.04
CA VAL A 824 27.57 -6.11 -15.23
C VAL A 824 26.90 -5.91 -16.59
N ASN A 825 26.97 -4.70 -17.17
CA ASN A 825 26.24 -4.39 -18.40
C ASN A 825 26.97 -4.82 -19.69
N ASN A 826 28.30 -4.98 -19.65
CA ASN A 826 29.09 -5.28 -20.86
C ASN A 826 29.51 -6.74 -21.04
N ASN A 827 29.26 -7.62 -20.06
CA ASN A 827 29.64 -9.05 -20.11
C ASN A 827 28.46 -10.04 -20.18
N ILE A 828 27.24 -9.56 -20.45
CA ILE A 828 26.07 -10.43 -20.73
C ILE A 828 26.16 -10.94 -22.17
N ASP A 829 26.88 -12.06 -22.24
CA ASP A 829 27.45 -12.71 -23.41
C ASP A 829 26.42 -13.44 -24.30
N ASN A 830 26.84 -13.74 -25.54
CA ASN A 830 26.04 -14.38 -26.60
C ASN A 830 25.38 -15.72 -26.20
N ASN A 831 25.88 -16.39 -25.16
CA ASN A 831 25.30 -17.65 -24.66
C ASN A 831 23.93 -17.48 -23.99
N ILE A 832 23.71 -16.44 -23.18
CA ILE A 832 22.40 -16.18 -22.56
C ILE A 832 21.39 -15.78 -23.65
N ARG A 833 21.85 -14.99 -24.64
CA ARG A 833 21.03 -14.57 -25.77
C ARG A 833 20.62 -15.76 -26.66
N ASN A 834 21.51 -16.75 -26.84
CA ASN A 834 21.21 -17.99 -27.55
C ASN A 834 20.24 -18.90 -26.78
N GLU A 835 20.42 -19.08 -25.46
CA GLU A 835 19.51 -19.89 -24.64
C GLU A 835 18.10 -19.26 -24.55
N LEU A 836 18.00 -17.94 -24.42
CA LEU A 836 16.72 -17.21 -24.50
C LEU A 836 16.07 -17.31 -25.90
N GLY A 837 16.88 -17.36 -26.95
CA GLY A 837 16.41 -17.59 -28.32
C GLY A 837 15.78 -18.98 -28.51
N GLU A 838 16.39 -20.01 -27.93
CA GLU A 838 15.87 -21.39 -27.94
C GLU A 838 14.59 -21.53 -27.11
N ILE A 839 14.53 -20.92 -25.92
CA ILE A 839 13.31 -20.87 -25.09
C ILE A 839 12.14 -20.22 -25.87
N LYS A 840 12.39 -19.12 -26.58
CA LYS A 840 11.38 -18.49 -27.44
C LYS A 840 10.91 -19.40 -28.57
N LYS A 841 11.77 -20.23 -29.16
CA LYS A 841 11.37 -21.22 -30.19
C LYS A 841 10.51 -22.33 -29.59
N ILE A 842 10.84 -22.82 -28.39
CA ILE A 842 10.08 -23.87 -27.70
C ILE A 842 8.67 -23.36 -27.36
N ILE A 843 8.55 -22.17 -26.76
CA ILE A 843 7.25 -21.55 -26.42
C ILE A 843 6.42 -21.30 -27.69
N LYS A 844 7.06 -20.84 -28.78
CA LYS A 844 6.37 -20.64 -30.06
C LYS A 844 5.94 -21.95 -30.72
N GLY A 845 6.60 -23.07 -30.42
CA GLY A 845 6.20 -24.42 -30.83
C GLY A 845 4.99 -24.93 -30.04
N ILE A 846 4.96 -24.69 -28.73
CA ILE A 846 3.83 -25.06 -27.85
C ILE A 846 2.57 -24.29 -28.26
N ASN A 847 2.67 -22.97 -28.47
CA ASN A 847 1.54 -22.12 -28.86
C ASN A 847 1.02 -22.33 -30.30
N LYS A 848 1.72 -23.12 -31.12
CA LYS A 848 1.29 -23.45 -32.48
C LYS A 848 0.59 -24.81 -32.56
N ASN A 849 0.69 -25.61 -31.51
CA ASN A 849 0.09 -26.94 -31.38
C ASN A 849 -1.15 -26.96 -30.48
N ASN A 850 -1.32 -25.96 -29.62
CA ASN A 850 -2.61 -25.58 -29.02
C ASN A 850 -3.38 -24.67 -29.99
#